data_AF-A0A914HAE1-F1
#
_entry.id   AF-A0A914HAE1-F1
#
_cell.length_a   1.000
_cell.length_b   1.000
_cell.length_c   1.000
_cell.angle_alpha   90.00
_cell.angle_beta   90.00
_cell.angle_gamma   90.00
#
_symmetry.space_group_name_H-M   'P 1'
#
loop_
_entity.id
_entity.type
_entity.pdbx_description
1 polymer ?
#
loop_
_entity_poly.entity_id
_entity_poly.type
_entity_poly.pdbx_seq_one_letter_code
_entity_poly.pdbx_strand_id
1 'polypeptide(L)'
;MSSTDKLLSITKRIDVQESRIQQRDLQQLKERYDQLCLRDSEMGELISREKARNQLQQLEIERRQQQLEESTNTIRRLQEELEARKTANDVRWELEESETSKSEAEIVDLRGKITGLEERLKKKKIELEVTLELMKSRTDSFQREISDLKAEIKAKDTEIAELRAKQRTVEATEQKREYLDKINQKLGSLEAQNESFRGRVGSLKEENQELTQRFKQAEEDNAALQMQINSLREQLNASEGSTNYTFSRLTDEIERVKQQKAQLRCEHVQLKRKCAELEAETSKFSEQMKEMELLNTTINDLRSKFESVDAEKKAIETETQRLKERLKSTEQDLQGKLDKMEGMLLQSELDLQRRKCDGMKRAIVELDAQCEKLMTQLRANDADKKKAQSEKELLKREITKLSSELTEKIRMENEMASLKDRNKWLSDKIAYLESELKETSNDHRTELANLADQLVASSEGSSHSEGAERVGEAPKMEARLRQQEAELRSLQRQLEQCGKEGTSLRQEIDKIRVEAVKTKQENTILRQNFDICLKKAESFKSELEALKEVNEQLKSRNEKEENSANDQLYELRTDLEQKEKLIAYLQSVVQPKQMQKLPRHRSSLLSDGTDLSEIEMEYKQCLQLEAERNQLKMSLENRRKVLSERQNDPTPTRKEQPDFPSSPTSVSHSHLKNSSTDSTLSGPRFPGIMRHDIPHRWKRHFVTVATNKCQACLDGLPSSALLEQRGQHLWASDGIFGVFPPPFMDRMAPLDGLTPGHEGAVPFLTIDLDRDHWRIYNQTTEKPLDGVRREEMSLLIELKMPDYILFMLAPTVQAKQRWVQALQLATSRRVFVQRRPSSTIVSNALLLALDKPRDLCINCTVILRDEWLLIGAQEGLFATSMAQQQLRAPFQIAGVSRMYWMELLPEFDMLLAICGSARHLAVVHLQQLHRAFKAEQQPRVYLTNIANIEQCHIAVVSKPEHHRDKRFVYIATIDEIIILHYVVKLGVFSPIKQIKTEEPCTCICSTSSGFIFGADNFHFARFEDNFTMPSPLVVENCPFDFPVAAVEISDNEFLLAFHNFGLFVNSQGKRTRNKNIEWEKVPLEFVYTSPYLYIVYCEFLEVIRVAPYVGPDSSTITDDRNLFKCRSAHRTGHGLNSSEVLFAVSSVDRVELHLFGHADADQHQQQGVKSILKRKMNDASVHHSTSKRKY
;
A
#
# COMPACT_ATOMS: atom_id res chain seq x y z
N MET A 1 -42.74 62.50 -193.16
CA MET A 1 -41.66 61.70 -193.77
C MET A 1 -40.36 61.93 -192.99
N SER A 2 -39.53 60.91 -192.83
CA SER A 2 -38.09 60.96 -192.50
C SER A 2 -37.63 61.89 -191.34
N SER A 3 -37.68 61.38 -190.09
CA SER A 3 -36.53 61.40 -189.14
C SER A 3 -36.90 60.85 -187.75
N THR A 4 -38.15 61.03 -187.33
CA THR A 4 -38.66 60.67 -185.99
C THR A 4 -38.36 59.23 -185.55
N ASP A 5 -38.50 58.28 -186.47
CA ASP A 5 -38.50 56.85 -186.13
C ASP A 5 -37.10 56.32 -185.76
N LYS A 6 -36.03 57.02 -186.18
CA LYS A 6 -34.65 56.70 -185.79
C LYS A 6 -34.36 57.07 -184.32
N LEU A 7 -34.91 58.18 -183.82
CA LEU A 7 -34.74 58.57 -182.42
C LEU A 7 -35.44 57.58 -181.48
N LEU A 8 -36.69 57.23 -181.78
CA LEU A 8 -37.48 56.29 -180.96
C LEU A 8 -36.85 54.90 -180.84
N SER A 9 -36.07 54.48 -181.85
CA SER A 9 -35.30 53.23 -181.84
C SER A 9 -34.04 53.28 -180.96
N ILE A 10 -33.48 54.46 -180.72
CA ILE A 10 -32.26 54.64 -179.92
C ILE A 10 -32.62 54.72 -178.44
N THR A 11 -33.61 55.56 -178.07
CA THR A 11 -34.10 55.69 -176.69
C THR A 11 -34.45 54.32 -176.08
N LYS A 12 -35.26 53.52 -176.79
CA LYS A 12 -35.67 52.17 -176.33
C LYS A 12 -34.51 51.17 -176.16
N ARG A 13 -33.31 51.43 -176.70
CA ARG A 13 -32.11 50.61 -176.42
C ARG A 13 -31.35 51.11 -175.20
N ILE A 14 -31.33 52.44 -174.99
CA ILE A 14 -30.75 53.07 -173.81
C ILE A 14 -31.55 52.67 -172.56
N ASP A 15 -32.88 52.83 -172.56
CA ASP A 15 -33.77 52.44 -171.45
C ASP A 15 -33.54 50.99 -170.99
N VAL A 16 -33.34 50.07 -171.94
CA VAL A 16 -33.13 48.63 -171.70
C VAL A 16 -31.71 48.32 -171.23
N GLN A 17 -30.70 49.10 -171.62
CA GLN A 17 -29.36 49.00 -171.05
C GLN A 17 -29.31 49.57 -169.62
N GLU A 18 -29.89 50.74 -169.40
CA GLU A 18 -29.95 51.37 -168.07
C GLU A 18 -30.72 50.50 -167.08
N SER A 19 -31.89 49.97 -167.45
CA SER A 19 -32.66 49.04 -166.61
C SER A 19 -31.86 47.78 -166.22
N ARG A 20 -31.01 47.26 -167.12
CA ARG A 20 -30.16 46.08 -166.86
C ARG A 20 -28.95 46.41 -165.98
N ILE A 21 -28.38 47.61 -166.12
CA ILE A 21 -27.32 48.11 -165.24
C ILE A 21 -27.89 48.31 -163.84
N GLN A 22 -29.00 49.05 -163.71
CA GLN A 22 -29.70 49.26 -162.44
C GLN A 22 -30.08 47.95 -161.75
N GLN A 23 -30.60 46.94 -162.45
CA GLN A 23 -30.89 45.63 -161.85
C GLN A 23 -29.63 44.92 -161.35
N ARG A 24 -28.52 44.94 -162.11
CA ARG A 24 -27.25 44.33 -161.71
C ARG A 24 -26.63 45.05 -160.51
N ASP A 25 -26.63 46.38 -160.53
CA ASP A 25 -26.08 47.20 -159.45
C ASP A 25 -26.89 47.03 -158.16
N LEU A 26 -28.23 47.00 -158.28
CA LEU A 26 -29.13 46.76 -157.14
C LEU A 26 -29.00 45.33 -156.59
N GLN A 27 -28.76 44.32 -157.44
CA GLN A 27 -28.42 42.97 -156.98
C GLN A 27 -27.07 42.94 -156.26
N GLN A 28 -26.01 43.56 -156.79
CA GLN A 28 -24.71 43.64 -156.10
C GLN A 28 -24.78 44.43 -154.79
N LEU A 29 -25.61 45.47 -154.73
CA LEU A 29 -25.86 46.22 -153.51
C LEU A 29 -26.56 45.36 -152.47
N LYS A 30 -27.49 44.51 -152.89
CA LYS A 30 -28.21 43.58 -152.03
C LYS A 30 -27.31 42.44 -151.52
N GLU A 31 -26.51 41.82 -152.38
CA GLU A 31 -25.51 40.82 -151.98
C GLU A 31 -24.48 41.40 -150.99
N ARG A 32 -24.07 42.67 -151.17
CA ARG A 32 -23.24 43.39 -150.18
C ARG A 32 -23.98 43.69 -148.89
N TYR A 33 -25.26 44.07 -148.94
CA TYR A 33 -26.07 44.33 -147.75
C TYR A 33 -26.26 43.06 -146.93
N ASP A 34 -26.61 41.95 -147.56
CA ASP A 34 -26.82 40.65 -146.91
C ASP A 34 -25.50 40.13 -146.30
N GLN A 35 -24.35 40.32 -146.98
CA GLN A 35 -23.02 40.04 -146.41
C GLN A 35 -22.67 40.95 -145.21
N LEU A 36 -23.05 42.23 -145.25
CA LEU A 36 -22.83 43.14 -144.12
C LEU A 36 -23.70 42.73 -142.92
N CYS A 37 -24.97 42.39 -143.12
CA CYS A 37 -25.87 41.93 -142.05
C CYS A 37 -25.40 40.61 -141.43
N LEU A 38 -24.90 39.66 -142.23
CA LEU A 38 -24.26 38.44 -141.70
C LEU A 38 -23.05 38.79 -140.82
N ARG A 39 -22.16 39.66 -141.30
CA ARG A 39 -20.94 40.02 -140.57
C ARG A 39 -21.23 40.84 -139.29
N ASP A 40 -22.29 41.64 -139.26
CA ASP A 40 -22.77 42.33 -138.06
C ASP A 40 -23.37 41.34 -137.05
N SER A 41 -24.09 40.31 -137.51
CA SER A 41 -24.58 39.22 -136.65
C SER A 41 -23.43 38.39 -136.04
N GLU A 42 -22.42 38.04 -136.84
CA GLU A 42 -21.20 37.37 -136.36
C GLU A 42 -20.44 38.23 -135.34
N MET A 43 -20.32 39.55 -135.60
CA MET A 43 -19.72 40.50 -134.66
C MET A 43 -20.52 40.61 -133.35
N GLY A 44 -21.85 40.65 -133.44
CA GLY A 44 -22.75 40.66 -132.28
C GLY A 44 -22.62 39.41 -131.42
N GLU A 45 -22.49 38.23 -132.03
CA GLU A 45 -22.18 36.99 -131.31
C GLU A 45 -20.80 37.02 -130.66
N LEU A 46 -19.75 37.45 -131.37
CA LEU A 46 -18.40 37.55 -130.81
C LEU A 46 -18.33 38.50 -129.61
N ILE A 47 -18.95 39.68 -129.71
CA ILE A 47 -19.08 40.64 -128.60
C ILE A 47 -19.84 40.02 -127.41
N SER A 48 -20.88 39.22 -127.68
CA SER A 48 -21.67 38.57 -126.63
C SER A 48 -20.89 37.46 -125.92
N ARG A 49 -20.16 36.62 -126.66
CA ARG A 49 -19.26 35.59 -126.10
C ARG A 49 -18.14 36.22 -125.26
N GLU A 50 -17.56 37.33 -125.74
CA GLU A 50 -16.47 37.99 -125.02
C GLU A 50 -16.96 38.75 -123.77
N LYS A 51 -18.17 39.34 -123.80
CA LYS A 51 -18.83 39.84 -122.57
C LYS A 51 -19.04 38.74 -121.53
N ALA A 52 -19.52 37.56 -121.95
CA ALA A 52 -19.71 36.43 -121.04
C ALA A 52 -18.37 35.90 -120.47
N ARG A 53 -17.30 35.86 -121.28
CA ARG A 53 -15.94 35.54 -120.82
C ARG A 53 -15.45 36.53 -119.76
N ASN A 54 -15.61 37.84 -120.00
CA ASN A 54 -15.20 38.87 -119.05
C ASN A 54 -16.02 38.81 -117.73
N GLN A 55 -17.32 38.51 -117.79
CA GLN A 55 -18.14 38.28 -116.59
C GLN A 55 -17.66 37.06 -115.77
N LEU A 56 -17.30 35.96 -116.43
CA LEU A 56 -16.73 34.79 -115.76
C LEU A 56 -15.36 35.07 -115.13
N GLN A 57 -14.51 35.87 -115.78
CA GLN A 57 -13.23 36.30 -115.21
C GLN A 57 -13.43 37.22 -114.00
N GLN A 58 -14.40 38.16 -114.06
CA GLN A 58 -14.71 39.06 -112.96
C GLN A 58 -15.17 38.29 -111.70
N LEU A 59 -16.08 37.32 -111.86
CA LEU A 59 -16.55 36.48 -110.75
C LEU A 59 -15.44 35.61 -110.13
N GLU A 60 -14.50 35.10 -110.94
CA GLU A 60 -13.33 34.36 -110.46
C GLU A 60 -12.31 35.27 -109.75
N ILE A 61 -12.19 36.54 -110.15
CA ILE A 61 -11.38 37.55 -109.45
C ILE A 61 -12.01 37.90 -108.11
N GLU A 62 -13.32 38.18 -108.06
CA GLU A 62 -14.05 38.50 -106.82
C GLU A 62 -13.97 37.34 -105.81
N ARG A 63 -14.15 36.10 -106.28
CA ARG A 63 -13.99 34.89 -105.45
C ARG A 63 -12.59 34.77 -104.85
N ARG A 64 -11.54 35.08 -105.63
CA ARG A 64 -10.14 35.06 -105.16
C ARG A 64 -9.83 36.20 -104.21
N GLN A 65 -10.42 37.39 -104.40
CA GLN A 65 -10.32 38.50 -103.46
C GLN A 65 -10.94 38.14 -102.11
N GLN A 66 -12.13 37.53 -102.09
CA GLN A 66 -12.77 37.07 -100.86
C GLN A 66 -11.90 36.03 -100.12
N GLN A 67 -11.34 35.02 -100.83
CA GLN A 67 -10.42 34.05 -100.23
C GLN A 67 -9.11 34.70 -99.71
N LEU A 68 -8.61 35.74 -100.37
CA LEU A 68 -7.45 36.50 -99.92
C LEU A 68 -7.76 37.29 -98.64
N GLU A 69 -8.96 37.88 -98.53
CA GLU A 69 -9.40 38.62 -97.35
C GLU A 69 -9.71 37.70 -96.15
N GLU A 70 -10.32 36.54 -96.38
CA GLU A 70 -10.51 35.50 -95.36
C GLU A 70 -9.16 34.99 -94.83
N SER A 71 -8.21 34.67 -95.72
CA SER A 71 -6.87 34.22 -95.30
C SER A 71 -6.08 35.32 -94.58
N THR A 72 -6.15 36.57 -95.03
CA THR A 72 -5.53 37.74 -94.36
C THR A 72 -6.11 37.95 -92.96
N ASN A 73 -7.42 37.81 -92.77
CA ASN A 73 -8.05 37.92 -91.46
C ASN A 73 -7.68 36.76 -90.52
N THR A 74 -7.49 35.53 -91.02
CA THR A 74 -6.94 34.44 -90.18
C THR A 74 -5.47 34.65 -89.82
N ILE A 75 -4.63 35.15 -90.74
CA ILE A 75 -3.23 35.50 -90.44
C ILE A 75 -3.16 36.56 -89.35
N ARG A 76 -3.98 37.63 -89.45
CA ARG A 76 -4.05 38.69 -88.44
C ARG A 76 -4.47 38.15 -87.06
N ARG A 77 -5.50 37.31 -86.98
CA ARG A 77 -5.91 36.68 -85.71
C ARG A 77 -4.79 35.81 -85.10
N LEU A 78 -4.09 35.03 -85.93
CA LEU A 78 -2.97 34.21 -85.46
C LEU A 78 -1.76 35.04 -85.00
N GLN A 79 -1.55 36.23 -85.57
CA GLN A 79 -0.56 37.20 -85.07
C GLN A 79 -0.98 37.80 -83.72
N GLU A 80 -2.25 38.20 -83.59
CA GLU A 80 -2.83 38.68 -82.32
C GLU A 80 -2.71 37.62 -81.20
N GLU A 81 -3.00 36.35 -81.50
CA GLU A 81 -2.81 35.22 -80.57
C GLU A 81 -1.33 34.92 -80.26
N LEU A 82 -0.41 35.15 -81.21
CA LEU A 82 1.03 34.93 -81.01
C LEU A 82 1.65 35.97 -80.06
N GLU A 83 1.34 37.25 -80.23
CA GLU A 83 1.84 38.31 -79.34
C GLU A 83 1.22 38.21 -77.94
N ALA A 84 -0.05 37.81 -77.83
CA ALA A 84 -0.68 37.49 -76.54
C ALA A 84 0.01 36.31 -75.83
N ARG A 85 0.51 35.31 -76.56
CA ARG A 85 1.27 34.19 -75.99
C ARG A 85 2.70 34.56 -75.60
N LYS A 86 3.37 35.43 -76.35
CA LYS A 86 4.71 35.96 -75.96
C LYS A 86 4.62 36.71 -74.64
N THR A 87 3.79 37.76 -74.59
CA THR A 87 3.62 38.60 -73.40
C THR A 87 3.22 37.80 -72.15
N ALA A 88 2.36 36.79 -72.29
CA ALA A 88 2.02 35.89 -71.19
C ALA A 88 3.19 34.97 -70.74
N ASN A 89 4.09 34.60 -71.65
CA ASN A 89 5.29 33.82 -71.34
C ASN A 89 6.41 34.68 -70.72
N ASP A 90 6.55 35.93 -71.17
CA ASP A 90 7.52 36.90 -70.65
C ASP A 90 7.18 37.24 -69.18
N VAL A 91 5.91 37.52 -68.87
CA VAL A 91 5.43 37.75 -67.50
C VAL A 91 5.60 36.50 -66.61
N ARG A 92 5.48 35.28 -67.17
CA ARG A 92 5.77 34.06 -66.40
C ARG A 92 7.26 33.94 -66.07
N TRP A 93 8.14 34.32 -67.00
CA TRP A 93 9.58 34.29 -66.78
C TRP A 93 10.03 35.31 -65.72
N GLU A 94 9.48 36.52 -65.71
CA GLU A 94 9.71 37.53 -64.64
C GLU A 94 9.27 37.02 -63.25
N LEU A 95 8.18 36.25 -63.18
CA LEU A 95 7.73 35.60 -61.94
C LEU A 95 8.70 34.49 -61.49
N GLU A 96 9.12 33.62 -62.40
CA GLU A 96 10.10 32.54 -62.15
C GLU A 96 11.46 33.12 -61.69
N GLU A 97 11.93 34.22 -62.29
CA GLU A 97 13.15 34.95 -61.87
C GLU A 97 12.96 35.61 -60.48
N SER A 98 11.77 36.15 -60.19
CA SER A 98 11.45 36.71 -58.87
C SER A 98 11.38 35.65 -57.76
N GLU A 99 10.93 34.43 -58.03
CA GLU A 99 10.86 33.35 -57.03
C GLU A 99 12.21 32.68 -56.79
N THR A 100 12.99 32.46 -57.86
CA THR A 100 14.37 31.97 -57.74
C THR A 100 15.26 32.95 -56.96
N SER A 101 15.19 34.26 -57.25
CA SER A 101 15.94 35.28 -56.50
C SER A 101 15.62 35.29 -54.99
N LYS A 102 14.35 35.11 -54.60
CA LYS A 102 13.95 34.98 -53.18
C LYS A 102 14.56 33.72 -52.55
N SER A 103 14.52 32.60 -53.26
CA SER A 103 15.07 31.31 -52.81
C SER A 103 16.59 31.38 -52.62
N GLU A 104 17.31 32.06 -53.53
CA GLU A 104 18.75 32.29 -53.40
C GLU A 104 19.09 33.15 -52.18
N ALA A 105 18.33 34.21 -51.90
CA ALA A 105 18.51 35.06 -50.72
C ALA A 105 18.31 34.28 -49.41
N GLU A 106 17.30 33.41 -49.33
CA GLU A 106 17.07 32.55 -48.17
C GLU A 106 18.19 31.50 -48.00
N ILE A 107 18.69 30.91 -49.09
CA ILE A 107 19.86 30.01 -49.07
C ILE A 107 21.12 30.72 -48.55
N VAL A 108 21.32 32.00 -48.86
CA VAL A 108 22.45 32.80 -48.35
C VAL A 108 22.34 33.05 -46.84
N ASP A 109 21.17 33.44 -46.34
CA ASP A 109 20.93 33.62 -44.89
C ASP A 109 21.07 32.30 -44.11
N LEU A 110 20.52 31.20 -44.62
CA LEU A 110 20.69 29.86 -44.03
C LEU A 110 22.16 29.44 -43.98
N ARG A 111 22.95 29.72 -45.02
CA ARG A 111 24.41 29.48 -45.01
C ARG A 111 25.12 30.33 -43.95
N GLY A 112 24.73 31.59 -43.76
CA GLY A 112 25.24 32.45 -42.70
C GLY A 112 24.92 31.95 -41.28
N LYS A 113 23.71 31.40 -41.09
CA LYS A 113 23.29 30.76 -39.83
C LYS A 113 24.10 29.49 -39.54
N ILE A 114 24.42 28.69 -40.57
CA ILE A 114 25.24 27.48 -40.45
C ILE A 114 26.69 27.83 -40.06
N THR A 115 27.36 28.77 -40.72
CA THR A 115 28.73 29.16 -40.34
C THR A 115 28.80 29.75 -38.93
N GLY A 116 27.79 30.54 -38.54
CA GLY A 116 27.62 31.03 -37.17
C GLY A 116 27.31 29.95 -36.13
N LEU A 117 26.83 28.76 -36.52
CA LEU A 117 26.74 27.58 -35.66
C LEU A 117 28.08 26.85 -35.56
N GLU A 118 28.78 26.66 -36.68
CA GLU A 118 30.09 26.01 -36.71
C GLU A 118 31.13 26.73 -35.84
N GLU A 119 31.17 28.07 -35.86
CA GLU A 119 32.07 28.83 -34.98
C GLU A 119 31.76 28.61 -33.49
N ARG A 120 30.48 28.58 -33.12
CA ARG A 120 30.06 28.33 -31.73
C ARG A 120 30.42 26.91 -31.30
N LEU A 121 30.29 25.94 -32.20
CA LEU A 121 30.67 24.55 -31.96
C LEU A 121 32.19 24.40 -31.85
N LYS A 122 32.99 25.10 -32.69
CA LYS A 122 34.46 25.17 -32.56
C LYS A 122 34.87 25.78 -31.21
N LYS A 123 34.26 26.89 -30.78
CA LYS A 123 34.51 27.53 -29.47
C LYS A 123 34.19 26.58 -28.30
N LYS A 124 33.01 25.94 -28.32
CA LYS A 124 32.60 24.96 -27.28
C LYS A 124 33.47 23.70 -27.25
N LYS A 125 33.96 23.25 -28.40
CA LYS A 125 34.93 22.14 -28.47
C LYS A 125 36.24 22.50 -27.74
N ILE A 126 36.79 23.69 -27.98
CA ILE A 126 38.02 24.15 -27.32
C ILE A 126 37.82 24.31 -25.81
N GLU A 127 36.68 24.86 -25.36
CA GLU A 127 36.34 24.92 -23.94
C GLU A 127 36.30 23.52 -23.29
N LEU A 128 35.67 22.55 -23.96
CA LEU A 128 35.60 21.16 -23.48
C LEU A 128 37.00 20.54 -23.39
N GLU A 129 37.83 20.67 -24.43
CA GLU A 129 39.21 20.16 -24.46
C GLU A 129 40.06 20.71 -23.30
N VAL A 130 39.94 22.02 -22.99
CA VAL A 130 40.62 22.66 -21.85
C VAL A 130 40.10 22.10 -20.51
N THR A 131 38.79 21.93 -20.34
CA THR A 131 38.24 21.35 -19.09
C THR A 131 38.65 19.88 -18.90
N LEU A 132 38.75 19.11 -19.98
CA LEU A 132 39.12 17.71 -19.95
C LEU A 132 40.59 17.55 -19.52
N GLU A 133 41.50 18.39 -20.02
CA GLU A 133 42.90 18.40 -19.60
C GLU A 133 43.08 18.80 -18.13
N LEU A 134 42.32 19.80 -17.65
CA LEU A 134 42.30 20.17 -16.24
C LEU A 134 41.83 19.00 -15.35
N MET A 135 40.80 18.26 -15.79
CA MET A 135 40.27 17.10 -15.05
C MET A 135 41.24 15.90 -15.05
N LYS A 136 42.04 15.68 -16.12
CA LYS A 136 43.15 14.72 -16.09
C LYS A 136 44.17 15.08 -15.01
N SER A 137 44.66 16.33 -14.98
CA SER A 137 45.67 16.76 -14.01
C SER A 137 45.23 16.60 -12.55
N ARG A 138 43.93 16.75 -12.27
CA ARG A 138 43.31 16.46 -10.96
C ARG A 138 43.25 14.96 -10.67
N THR A 139 42.88 14.16 -11.66
CA THR A 139 42.90 12.69 -11.55
C THR A 139 44.31 12.20 -11.22
N ASP A 140 45.34 12.70 -11.91
CA ASP A 140 46.74 12.36 -11.63
C ASP A 140 47.19 12.79 -10.23
N SER A 141 46.66 13.90 -9.68
CA SER A 141 46.93 14.31 -8.29
C SER A 141 46.33 13.31 -7.29
N PHE A 142 45.03 13.02 -7.41
CA PHE A 142 44.36 12.04 -6.54
C PHE A 142 44.97 10.64 -6.68
N GLN A 143 45.49 10.28 -7.86
CA GLN A 143 46.12 9.00 -8.11
C GLN A 143 47.52 8.88 -7.44
N ARG A 144 48.22 10.01 -7.20
CA ARG A 144 49.40 10.08 -6.32
C ARG A 144 48.98 9.98 -4.85
N GLU A 145 48.01 10.78 -4.39
CA GLU A 145 47.50 10.73 -3.01
C GLU A 145 47.03 9.32 -2.62
N ILE A 146 46.34 8.60 -3.52
CA ILE A 146 45.93 7.21 -3.35
C ILE A 146 47.13 6.25 -3.31
N SER A 147 48.24 6.55 -3.98
CA SER A 147 49.47 5.77 -3.91
C SER A 147 50.18 5.96 -2.56
N ASP A 148 50.25 7.20 -2.08
CA ASP A 148 50.89 7.56 -0.82
C ASP A 148 50.11 6.98 0.38
N LEU A 149 48.78 7.11 0.38
CA LEU A 149 47.90 6.46 1.37
C LEU A 149 48.01 4.93 1.34
N LYS A 150 48.23 4.32 0.16
CA LYS A 150 48.50 2.86 0.06
C LYS A 150 49.87 2.47 0.61
N ALA A 151 50.86 3.36 0.59
CA ALA A 151 52.14 3.14 1.25
C ALA A 151 52.01 3.27 2.78
N GLU A 152 51.27 4.27 3.27
CA GLU A 152 51.01 4.47 4.70
C GLU A 152 50.19 3.31 5.30
N ILE A 153 49.14 2.83 4.60
CA ILE A 153 48.38 1.65 5.02
C ILE A 153 49.29 0.42 5.15
N LYS A 154 50.19 0.18 4.19
CA LYS A 154 51.16 -0.94 4.28
C LYS A 154 52.10 -0.79 5.47
N ALA A 155 52.57 0.42 5.78
CA ALA A 155 53.39 0.67 6.97
C ALA A 155 52.61 0.37 8.27
N LYS A 156 51.33 0.75 8.33
CA LYS A 156 50.44 0.46 9.45
C LYS A 156 50.11 -1.04 9.57
N ASP A 157 49.94 -1.75 8.45
CA ASP A 157 49.78 -3.21 8.44
C ASP A 157 51.04 -3.92 9.00
N THR A 158 52.24 -3.44 8.68
CA THR A 158 53.48 -3.98 9.28
C THR A 158 53.61 -3.67 10.77
N GLU A 159 53.20 -2.47 11.22
CA GLU A 159 53.16 -2.11 12.64
C GLU A 159 52.15 -2.99 13.40
N ILE A 160 50.98 -3.25 12.82
CA ILE A 160 49.96 -4.17 13.36
C ILE A 160 50.48 -5.61 13.38
N ALA A 161 51.27 -6.04 12.39
CA ALA A 161 51.89 -7.37 12.38
C ALA A 161 52.91 -7.53 13.52
N GLU A 162 53.76 -6.51 13.76
CA GLU A 162 54.66 -6.49 14.92
C GLU A 162 53.91 -6.50 16.26
N LEU A 163 52.86 -5.69 16.40
CA LEU A 163 52.06 -5.63 17.62
C LEU A 163 51.36 -6.97 17.89
N ARG A 164 50.87 -7.66 16.84
CA ARG A 164 50.34 -9.03 16.95
C ARG A 164 51.40 -10.06 17.31
N ALA A 165 52.64 -9.90 16.85
CA ALA A 165 53.76 -10.76 17.28
C ALA A 165 54.08 -10.54 18.77
N LYS A 166 54.12 -9.28 19.22
CA LYS A 166 54.30 -8.88 20.62
C LYS A 166 53.13 -9.33 21.52
N GLN A 167 51.90 -9.39 21.00
CA GLN A 167 50.75 -9.95 21.71
C GLN A 167 50.89 -11.48 21.91
N ARG A 168 51.29 -12.21 20.87
CA ARG A 168 51.47 -13.67 20.94
C ARG A 168 52.53 -14.10 21.95
N THR A 169 53.58 -13.33 22.17
CA THR A 169 54.58 -13.64 23.22
C THR A 169 54.07 -13.34 24.62
N VAL A 170 53.12 -12.42 24.80
CA VAL A 170 52.42 -12.19 26.09
C VAL A 170 51.41 -13.32 26.37
N GLU A 171 50.71 -13.81 25.35
CA GLU A 171 49.79 -14.95 25.45
C GLU A 171 50.51 -16.28 25.77
N ALA A 172 51.81 -16.38 25.49
CA ALA A 172 52.67 -17.51 25.83
C ALA A 172 53.17 -17.54 27.30
N THR A 173 52.55 -16.78 28.21
CA THR A 173 52.93 -16.77 29.65
C THR A 173 52.24 -17.91 30.42
N GLU A 174 52.91 -19.07 30.48
CA GLU A 174 52.37 -20.36 30.94
C GLU A 174 51.80 -20.37 32.38
N GLN A 175 52.26 -19.46 33.23
CA GLN A 175 51.91 -19.36 34.66
C GLN A 175 50.39 -19.33 34.95
N LYS A 176 49.56 -18.85 34.01
CA LYS A 176 48.10 -18.78 34.21
C LYS A 176 47.36 -20.11 34.03
N ARG A 177 47.88 -21.04 33.21
CA ARG A 177 47.27 -22.38 33.08
C ARG A 177 47.53 -23.22 34.33
N GLU A 178 48.78 -23.24 34.78
CA GLU A 178 49.19 -24.01 35.96
C GLU A 178 48.45 -23.57 37.24
N TYR A 179 48.05 -22.30 37.34
CA TYR A 179 47.22 -21.79 38.43
C TYR A 179 45.75 -22.22 38.31
N LEU A 180 45.20 -22.25 37.09
CA LEU A 180 43.84 -22.74 36.81
C LEU A 180 43.70 -24.24 37.11
N ASP A 181 44.66 -25.07 36.73
CA ASP A 181 44.61 -26.51 37.02
C ASP A 181 44.70 -26.81 38.53
N LYS A 182 45.48 -26.01 39.27
CA LYS A 182 45.54 -26.05 40.74
C LYS A 182 44.22 -25.61 41.40
N ILE A 183 43.48 -24.68 40.80
CA ILE A 183 42.11 -24.33 41.23
C ILE A 183 41.15 -25.49 40.93
N ASN A 184 41.20 -26.06 39.72
CA ASN A 184 40.30 -27.14 39.31
C ASN A 184 40.46 -28.41 40.15
N GLN A 185 41.70 -28.82 40.46
CA GLN A 185 41.95 -29.92 41.41
C GLN A 185 41.38 -29.64 42.80
N LYS A 186 41.47 -28.37 43.26
CA LYS A 186 40.98 -27.95 44.58
C LYS A 186 39.45 -27.85 44.62
N LEU A 187 38.81 -27.57 43.49
CA LEU A 187 37.35 -27.63 43.34
C LEU A 187 36.87 -29.08 43.49
N GLY A 188 37.44 -30.01 42.72
CA GLY A 188 37.07 -31.43 42.79
C GLY A 188 37.31 -32.08 44.16
N SER A 189 38.34 -31.65 44.90
CA SER A 189 38.56 -32.14 46.27
C SER A 189 37.52 -31.61 47.27
N LEU A 190 37.06 -30.35 47.10
CA LEU A 190 35.97 -29.79 47.89
C LEU A 190 34.61 -30.40 47.54
N GLU A 191 34.37 -30.76 46.27
CA GLU A 191 33.18 -31.48 45.83
C GLU A 191 33.11 -32.89 46.44
N ALA A 192 34.20 -33.65 46.41
CA ALA A 192 34.30 -34.94 47.07
C ALA A 192 34.13 -34.83 48.60
N GLN A 193 34.66 -33.76 49.21
CA GLN A 193 34.49 -33.49 50.65
C GLN A 193 33.03 -33.15 50.99
N ASN A 194 32.34 -32.36 50.16
CA ASN A 194 30.92 -32.05 50.32
C ASN A 194 30.04 -33.30 50.20
N GLU A 195 30.36 -34.24 49.31
CA GLU A 195 29.61 -35.49 49.20
C GLU A 195 29.83 -36.42 50.40
N SER A 196 31.06 -36.46 50.94
CA SER A 196 31.36 -37.11 52.22
C SER A 196 30.57 -36.50 53.40
N PHE A 197 30.46 -35.17 53.44
CA PHE A 197 29.59 -34.49 54.42
C PHE A 197 28.10 -34.78 54.18
N ARG A 198 27.63 -34.88 52.93
CA ARG A 198 26.25 -35.27 52.61
C ARG A 198 25.94 -36.68 53.15
N GLY A 199 26.86 -37.63 52.95
CA GLY A 199 26.78 -38.97 53.51
C GLY A 199 26.68 -38.98 55.04
N ARG A 200 27.56 -38.23 55.73
CA ARG A 200 27.51 -38.09 57.20
C ARG A 200 26.20 -37.45 57.69
N VAL A 201 25.64 -36.49 56.95
CA VAL A 201 24.33 -35.88 57.26
C VAL A 201 23.18 -36.87 57.00
N GLY A 202 23.35 -37.85 56.12
CA GLY A 202 22.47 -39.01 55.98
C GLY A 202 22.46 -39.87 57.24
N SER A 203 23.62 -40.43 57.60
CA SER A 203 23.74 -41.32 58.78
C SER A 203 23.34 -40.64 60.09
N LEU A 204 23.67 -39.35 60.28
CA LEU A 204 23.23 -38.58 61.45
C LEU A 204 21.71 -38.36 61.49
N LYS A 205 21.00 -38.39 60.35
CA LYS A 205 19.52 -38.36 60.34
C LYS A 205 18.92 -39.71 60.68
N GLU A 206 19.50 -40.80 60.20
CA GLU A 206 19.09 -42.17 60.56
C GLU A 206 19.30 -42.41 62.06
N GLU A 207 20.45 -42.02 62.60
CA GLU A 207 20.75 -42.05 64.05
C GLU A 207 19.79 -41.18 64.86
N ASN A 208 19.44 -39.96 64.38
CA ASN A 208 18.43 -39.13 65.04
C ASN A 208 17.02 -39.74 64.97
N GLN A 209 16.66 -40.45 63.90
CA GLN A 209 15.38 -41.16 63.80
C GLN A 209 15.33 -42.33 64.79
N GLU A 210 16.41 -43.12 64.90
CA GLU A 210 16.49 -44.20 65.87
C GLU A 210 16.46 -43.68 67.31
N LEU A 211 17.22 -42.61 67.61
CA LEU A 211 17.18 -41.94 68.92
C LEU A 211 15.80 -41.37 69.24
N THR A 212 15.09 -40.81 68.26
CA THR A 212 13.70 -40.34 68.43
C THR A 212 12.74 -41.50 68.72
N GLN A 213 12.94 -42.66 68.08
CA GLN A 213 12.13 -43.85 68.33
C GLN A 213 12.41 -44.45 69.72
N ARG A 214 13.69 -44.50 70.13
CA ARG A 214 14.09 -44.87 71.51
C ARG A 214 13.57 -43.87 72.55
N PHE A 215 13.48 -42.58 72.23
CA PHE A 215 12.91 -41.57 73.12
C PHE A 215 11.41 -41.80 73.34
N LYS A 216 10.64 -42.11 72.29
CA LYS A 216 9.22 -42.50 72.43
C LYS A 216 9.04 -43.77 73.26
N GLN A 217 9.88 -44.78 73.06
CA GLN A 217 9.89 -45.99 73.88
C GLN A 217 10.09 -45.64 75.37
N ALA A 218 11.02 -44.73 75.66
CA ALA A 218 11.27 -44.24 77.01
C ALA A 218 10.15 -43.35 77.57
N GLU A 219 9.40 -42.60 76.74
CA GLU A 219 8.19 -41.88 77.15
C GLU A 219 7.06 -42.85 77.54
N GLU A 220 6.87 -43.93 76.77
CA GLU A 220 5.91 -45.01 77.07
C GLU A 220 6.28 -45.76 78.37
N ASP A 221 7.55 -46.14 78.53
CA ASP A 221 8.06 -46.76 79.77
C ASP A 221 7.93 -45.82 80.99
N ASN A 222 8.21 -44.52 80.82
CA ASN A 222 8.11 -43.53 81.88
C ASN A 222 6.63 -43.24 82.23
N ALA A 223 5.70 -43.32 81.28
CA ALA A 223 4.27 -43.27 81.56
C ALA A 223 3.81 -44.50 82.36
N ALA A 224 4.29 -45.71 82.02
CA ALA A 224 4.02 -46.92 82.79
C ALA A 224 4.60 -46.84 84.22
N LEU A 225 5.83 -46.33 84.38
CA LEU A 225 6.43 -46.06 85.68
C LEU A 225 5.67 -44.97 86.45
N GLN A 226 5.11 -43.95 85.80
CA GLN A 226 4.26 -42.96 86.45
C GLN A 226 2.94 -43.56 86.95
N MET A 227 2.34 -44.53 86.25
CA MET A 227 1.19 -45.27 86.78
C MET A 227 1.57 -46.10 88.02
N GLN A 228 2.74 -46.75 88.03
CA GLN A 228 3.25 -47.44 89.21
C GLN A 228 3.55 -46.48 90.37
N ILE A 229 4.18 -45.34 90.11
CA ILE A 229 4.46 -44.29 91.09
C ILE A 229 3.16 -43.70 91.66
N ASN A 230 2.10 -43.56 90.85
CA ASN A 230 0.80 -43.09 91.35
C ASN A 230 0.12 -44.14 92.24
N SER A 231 0.15 -45.43 91.87
CA SER A 231 -0.32 -46.53 92.74
C SER A 231 0.46 -46.60 94.06
N LEU A 232 1.78 -46.45 94.02
CA LEU A 232 2.64 -46.39 95.21
C LEU A 232 2.41 -45.10 96.03
N ARG A 233 2.02 -43.98 95.39
CA ARG A 233 1.62 -42.74 96.08
C ARG A 233 0.27 -42.86 96.75
N GLU A 234 -0.69 -43.60 96.22
CA GLU A 234 -1.94 -43.89 96.92
C GLU A 234 -1.67 -44.74 98.18
N GLN A 235 -0.79 -45.73 98.07
CA GLN A 235 -0.33 -46.51 99.23
C GLN A 235 0.47 -45.66 100.23
N LEU A 236 1.32 -44.73 99.76
CA LEU A 236 2.08 -43.82 100.61
C LEU A 236 1.16 -42.80 101.31
N ASN A 237 0.20 -42.19 100.60
CA ASN A 237 -0.79 -41.27 101.16
C ASN A 237 -1.62 -41.93 102.27
N ALA A 238 -1.99 -43.22 102.10
CA ALA A 238 -2.65 -44.00 103.14
C ALA A 238 -1.78 -44.17 104.40
N SER A 239 -0.45 -44.15 104.27
CA SER A 239 0.49 -44.16 105.39
C SER A 239 0.79 -42.76 105.96
N GLU A 240 0.83 -41.71 105.13
CA GLU A 240 1.06 -40.32 105.57
C GLU A 240 -0.16 -39.73 106.30
N GLY A 241 -1.35 -40.29 106.10
CA GLY A 241 -2.49 -40.06 106.98
C GLY A 241 -2.21 -40.42 108.45
N SER A 242 -1.29 -41.35 108.71
CA SER A 242 -0.84 -41.73 110.06
C SER A 242 0.25 -40.81 110.62
N THR A 243 1.03 -40.14 109.77
CA THR A 243 2.15 -39.27 110.21
C THR A 243 1.74 -37.81 110.40
N ASN A 244 0.75 -37.30 109.65
CA ASN A 244 0.30 -35.91 109.79
C ASN A 244 -0.24 -35.56 111.19
N TYR A 245 -0.73 -36.54 111.96
CA TYR A 245 -1.09 -36.39 113.37
C TYR A 245 0.11 -35.99 114.26
N THR A 246 1.34 -36.35 113.88
CA THR A 246 2.55 -36.01 114.66
C THR A 246 3.19 -34.69 114.22
N PHE A 247 3.10 -34.33 112.93
CA PHE A 247 3.78 -33.14 112.39
C PHE A 247 3.20 -31.81 112.91
N SER A 248 1.88 -31.76 113.15
CA SER A 248 1.24 -30.57 113.77
C SER A 248 1.87 -30.21 115.11
N ARG A 249 2.40 -31.18 115.86
CA ARG A 249 3.01 -30.99 117.18
C ARG A 249 4.42 -30.39 117.15
N LEU A 250 5.07 -30.35 115.98
CA LEU A 250 6.42 -29.80 115.80
C LEU A 250 6.42 -28.39 115.17
N THR A 251 5.33 -27.99 114.52
CA THR A 251 5.28 -26.70 113.80
C THR A 251 5.32 -25.51 114.75
N ASP A 252 4.66 -25.61 115.92
CA ASP A 252 4.64 -24.60 117.00
C ASP A 252 6.01 -24.31 117.63
N GLU A 253 7.02 -25.15 117.35
CA GLU A 253 8.38 -25.01 117.88
C GLU A 253 9.25 -24.08 117.00
N ILE A 254 8.99 -24.06 115.68
CA ILE A 254 9.86 -23.43 114.68
C ILE A 254 9.64 -21.91 114.58
N GLU A 255 8.43 -21.42 114.85
CA GLU A 255 8.05 -20.01 114.68
C GLU A 255 8.92 -19.07 115.55
N ARG A 256 9.43 -19.57 116.67
CA ARG A 256 10.30 -18.86 117.62
C ARG A 256 11.67 -18.47 117.02
N VAL A 257 12.17 -19.22 116.05
CA VAL A 257 13.54 -19.04 115.51
C VAL A 257 13.61 -17.91 114.47
N LYS A 258 12.53 -17.67 113.71
CA LYS A 258 12.51 -16.75 112.57
C LYS A 258 12.87 -15.30 112.93
N GLN A 259 12.57 -14.86 114.16
CA GLN A 259 12.78 -13.47 114.60
C GLN A 259 14.27 -13.07 114.64
N GLN A 260 15.20 -14.01 114.83
CA GLN A 260 16.64 -13.72 114.97
C GLN A 260 17.32 -13.25 113.67
N LYS A 261 16.72 -13.52 112.49
CA LYS A 261 17.40 -13.35 111.18
C LYS A 261 17.44 -11.91 110.66
N ALA A 262 16.60 -11.01 111.16
CA ALA A 262 16.43 -9.66 110.58
C ALA A 262 17.66 -8.75 110.75
N GLN A 263 18.49 -9.00 111.77
CA GLN A 263 19.47 -8.05 112.29
C GLN A 263 20.73 -7.87 111.42
N LEU A 264 21.05 -8.83 110.54
CA LEU A 264 22.30 -8.86 109.75
C LEU A 264 22.28 -8.00 108.46
N ARG A 265 21.21 -7.25 108.17
CA ARG A 265 21.06 -6.56 106.87
C ARG A 265 21.71 -5.17 106.75
N CYS A 266 22.16 -4.56 107.85
CA CYS A 266 22.59 -3.15 107.84
C CYS A 266 24.02 -2.90 107.29
N GLU A 267 24.91 -3.89 107.26
CA GLU A 267 26.35 -3.66 107.08
C GLU A 267 26.78 -3.38 105.63
N HIS A 268 25.99 -3.82 104.64
CA HIS A 268 26.43 -3.89 103.23
C HIS A 268 26.60 -2.53 102.52
N VAL A 269 26.05 -1.44 103.05
CA VAL A 269 25.90 -0.16 102.31
C VAL A 269 27.20 0.65 102.18
N GLN A 270 28.19 0.44 103.07
CA GLN A 270 29.34 1.36 103.19
C GLN A 270 30.38 1.28 102.07
N LEU A 271 30.49 0.15 101.35
CA LEU A 271 31.59 -0.12 100.41
C LEU A 271 31.56 0.67 99.10
N LYS A 272 30.48 1.39 98.79
CA LYS A 272 30.19 1.87 97.42
C LYS A 272 30.80 3.22 97.00
N ARG A 273 31.67 3.84 97.82
CA ARG A 273 32.15 5.23 97.62
C ARG A 273 33.56 5.42 97.07
N LYS A 274 34.34 4.35 96.84
CA LYS A 274 35.81 4.44 96.68
C LYS A 274 36.35 4.33 95.24
N CYS A 275 35.53 4.60 94.23
CA CYS A 275 35.86 4.31 92.82
C CYS A 275 35.95 5.55 91.90
N ALA A 276 36.05 6.77 92.45
CA ALA A 276 35.87 8.02 91.70
C ALA A 276 37.14 8.88 91.52
N GLU A 277 38.33 8.37 91.87
CA GLU A 277 39.55 9.18 92.02
C GLU A 277 40.62 8.97 90.92
N LEU A 278 40.36 8.14 89.89
CA LEU A 278 41.39 7.63 88.96
C LEU A 278 41.43 8.26 87.55
N GLU A 279 40.62 9.27 87.25
CA GLU A 279 40.41 9.76 85.86
C GLU A 279 41.25 11.02 85.48
N ALA A 280 42.35 11.32 86.19
CA ALA A 280 42.95 12.67 86.20
C ALA A 280 44.40 12.85 85.67
N GLU A 281 45.11 11.82 85.17
CA GLU A 281 46.58 11.89 84.97
C GLU A 281 47.10 12.15 83.53
N THR A 282 46.25 12.25 82.50
CA THR A 282 46.67 12.14 81.09
C THR A 282 46.86 13.46 80.32
N SER A 283 47.78 14.35 80.76
CA SER A 283 47.95 15.68 80.12
C SER A 283 49.37 16.31 80.14
N LYS A 284 50.46 15.58 79.78
CA LYS A 284 51.83 16.02 80.16
C LYS A 284 53.01 15.91 79.18
N PHE A 285 52.82 15.75 77.87
CA PHE A 285 53.93 15.70 76.89
C PHE A 285 53.94 16.90 75.91
N SER A 286 54.71 17.96 76.23
CA SER A 286 54.72 19.21 75.44
C SER A 286 56.08 19.92 75.34
N GLU A 287 57.22 19.20 75.36
CA GLU A 287 58.57 19.82 75.53
C GLU A 287 59.58 19.66 74.38
N GLN A 288 59.23 19.05 73.23
CA GLN A 288 60.18 18.77 72.13
C GLN A 288 60.16 19.77 70.95
N MET A 289 59.89 21.05 71.20
CA MET A 289 59.62 22.08 70.16
C MET A 289 60.66 23.22 70.06
N LYS A 290 61.93 23.00 70.41
CA LYS A 290 62.92 24.08 70.66
C LYS A 290 64.23 24.10 69.84
N GLU A 291 64.41 23.28 68.80
CA GLU A 291 65.69 23.19 68.06
C GLU A 291 65.75 23.92 66.70
N MET A 292 64.66 24.54 66.23
CA MET A 292 64.59 25.18 64.91
C MET A 292 64.89 26.70 64.88
N GLU A 293 65.08 27.36 66.04
CA GLU A 293 65.18 28.82 66.12
C GLU A 293 66.48 29.42 65.57
N LEU A 294 67.56 28.62 65.47
CA LEU A 294 68.90 29.12 65.11
C LEU A 294 69.07 29.47 63.61
N LEU A 295 68.16 29.01 62.74
CA LEU A 295 68.25 29.23 61.29
C LEU A 295 67.75 30.61 60.83
N ASN A 296 67.11 31.37 61.72
CA ASN A 296 66.26 32.52 61.34
C ASN A 296 67.01 33.88 61.30
N THR A 297 68.29 33.92 61.67
CA THR A 297 69.07 35.16 61.77
C THR A 297 69.73 35.57 60.45
N THR A 298 70.38 34.62 59.76
CA THR A 298 71.10 34.84 58.49
C THR A 298 70.19 35.23 57.32
N ILE A 299 68.89 34.93 57.42
CA ILE A 299 67.86 35.30 56.44
C ILE A 299 67.63 36.82 56.39
N ASN A 300 67.88 37.55 57.49
CA ASN A 300 67.47 38.96 57.59
C ASN A 300 68.46 39.94 56.91
N ASP A 301 69.76 39.69 56.96
CA ASP A 301 70.75 40.59 56.33
C ASP A 301 70.60 40.67 54.81
N LEU A 302 70.17 39.58 54.16
CA LEU A 302 69.90 39.55 52.72
C LEU A 302 68.62 40.30 52.32
N ARG A 303 67.69 40.58 53.25
CA ARG A 303 66.45 41.32 52.96
C ARG A 303 66.71 42.81 52.73
N SER A 304 67.48 43.45 53.60
CA SER A 304 67.73 44.90 53.58
C SER A 304 68.25 45.44 52.23
N LYS A 305 69.07 44.66 51.53
CA LYS A 305 69.63 45.03 50.21
C LYS A 305 68.65 44.83 49.05
N PHE A 306 67.63 43.98 49.22
CA PHE A 306 66.55 43.81 48.24
C PHE A 306 65.59 45.01 48.28
N GLU A 307 65.29 45.51 49.48
CA GLU A 307 64.34 46.62 49.71
C GLU A 307 64.75 47.93 49.00
N SER A 308 66.05 48.21 48.89
CA SER A 308 66.55 49.40 48.20
C SER A 308 66.29 49.38 46.68
N VAL A 309 66.41 48.22 46.02
CA VAL A 309 66.20 48.10 44.57
C VAL A 309 64.70 47.98 44.26
N ASP A 310 63.94 47.35 45.16
CA ASP A 310 62.49 47.25 45.10
C ASP A 310 61.81 48.64 45.20
N ALA A 311 62.41 49.60 45.91
CA ALA A 311 61.92 50.98 45.99
C ALA A 311 61.96 51.74 44.64
N GLU A 312 63.07 51.68 43.90
CA GLU A 312 63.18 52.33 42.58
C GLU A 312 62.29 51.66 41.53
N LYS A 313 62.21 50.32 41.57
CA LYS A 313 61.28 49.53 40.76
C LYS A 313 59.83 49.99 40.98
N LYS A 314 59.40 50.13 42.24
CA LYS A 314 58.05 50.61 42.60
C LYS A 314 57.72 51.97 42.00
N ALA A 315 58.67 52.91 41.96
CA ALA A 315 58.44 54.23 41.36
C ALA A 315 58.06 54.12 39.87
N ILE A 316 58.83 53.37 39.08
CA ILE A 316 58.55 53.14 37.65
C ILE A 316 57.26 52.34 37.45
N GLU A 317 57.00 51.35 38.32
CA GLU A 317 55.73 50.61 38.32
C GLU A 317 54.53 51.53 38.56
N THR A 318 54.58 52.50 39.48
CA THR A 318 53.43 53.40 39.74
C THR A 318 53.05 54.31 38.56
N GLU A 319 54.00 54.86 37.81
CA GLU A 319 53.67 55.69 36.65
C GLU A 319 53.21 54.83 35.45
N THR A 320 53.78 53.63 35.32
CA THR A 320 53.27 52.59 34.40
C THR A 320 51.83 52.19 34.75
N GLN A 321 51.51 52.13 36.05
CA GLN A 321 50.16 51.80 36.54
C GLN A 321 49.15 52.89 36.19
N ARG A 322 49.49 54.19 36.39
CA ARG A 322 48.63 55.33 36.00
C ARG A 322 48.27 55.33 34.52
N LEU A 323 49.23 55.02 33.64
CA LEU A 323 48.98 54.95 32.20
C LEU A 323 48.08 53.75 31.84
N LYS A 324 48.29 52.59 32.49
CA LYS A 324 47.38 51.43 32.38
C LYS A 324 45.99 51.73 32.91
N GLU A 325 45.84 52.46 34.01
CA GLU A 325 44.56 52.84 34.60
C GLU A 325 43.77 53.79 33.69
N ARG A 326 44.45 54.74 33.04
CA ARG A 326 43.81 55.61 32.03
C ARG A 326 43.38 54.84 30.79
N LEU A 327 44.22 53.96 30.26
CA LEU A 327 43.86 53.11 29.12
C LEU A 327 42.66 52.22 29.47
N LYS A 328 42.74 51.53 30.61
CA LYS A 328 41.68 50.66 31.15
C LYS A 328 40.38 51.42 31.39
N SER A 329 40.42 52.66 31.84
CA SER A 329 39.23 53.50 31.98
C SER A 329 38.58 53.76 30.62
N THR A 330 39.35 54.10 29.58
CA THR A 330 38.79 54.28 28.22
C THR A 330 38.32 52.98 27.58
N GLU A 331 38.98 51.86 27.84
CA GLU A 331 38.56 50.52 27.42
C GLU A 331 37.25 50.12 28.12
N GLN A 332 37.13 50.34 29.42
CA GLN A 332 35.90 50.08 30.20
C GLN A 332 34.73 50.96 29.75
N ASP A 333 34.98 52.21 29.36
CA ASP A 333 33.92 53.12 28.90
C ASP A 333 33.44 52.82 27.46
N LEU A 334 34.24 52.12 26.66
CA LEU A 334 33.83 51.57 25.36
C LEU A 334 33.20 50.18 25.50
N GLN A 335 33.81 49.30 26.29
CA GLN A 335 33.27 47.97 26.61
C GLN A 335 31.90 48.09 27.27
N GLY A 336 31.71 48.96 28.26
CA GLY A 336 30.41 49.19 28.91
C GLY A 336 29.32 49.80 28.01
N LYS A 337 29.68 50.29 26.81
CA LYS A 337 28.71 50.67 25.76
C LYS A 337 28.42 49.49 24.83
N LEU A 338 29.42 48.69 24.49
CA LEU A 338 29.27 47.43 23.76
C LEU A 338 28.42 46.43 24.55
N ASP A 339 28.79 46.14 25.80
CA ASP A 339 28.09 45.26 26.76
C ASP A 339 26.61 45.65 26.94
N LYS A 340 26.28 46.95 26.90
CA LYS A 340 24.88 47.42 26.97
C LYS A 340 24.12 47.14 25.69
N MET A 341 24.75 47.31 24.53
CA MET A 341 24.11 47.14 23.23
C MET A 341 23.96 45.65 22.88
N GLU A 342 25.01 44.86 23.11
CA GLU A 342 24.96 43.39 23.09
C GLU A 342 23.99 42.86 24.14
N GLY A 343 24.05 43.37 25.38
CA GLY A 343 23.16 43.00 26.47
C GLY A 343 21.69 43.24 26.17
N MET A 344 21.32 44.35 25.53
CA MET A 344 19.93 44.61 25.10
C MET A 344 19.46 43.65 23.99
N LEU A 345 20.33 43.31 23.03
CA LEU A 345 20.02 42.35 21.97
C LEU A 345 19.91 40.92 22.53
N LEU A 346 20.88 40.50 23.35
CA LEU A 346 20.88 39.23 24.06
C LEU A 346 19.69 39.10 25.00
N GLN A 347 19.30 40.14 25.73
CA GLN A 347 18.11 40.11 26.59
C GLN A 347 16.83 39.91 25.77
N SER A 348 16.68 40.63 24.65
CA SER A 348 15.53 40.50 23.75
C SER A 348 15.41 39.09 23.14
N GLU A 349 16.52 38.55 22.63
CA GLU A 349 16.55 37.19 22.07
C GLU A 349 16.38 36.14 23.18
N LEU A 350 16.99 36.31 24.35
CA LEU A 350 16.88 35.37 25.46
C LEU A 350 15.46 35.37 26.07
N ASP A 351 14.75 36.50 26.08
CA ASP A 351 13.33 36.54 26.44
C ASP A 351 12.43 35.93 25.36
N LEU A 352 12.77 36.06 24.07
CA LEU A 352 12.09 35.34 22.98
C LEU A 352 12.30 33.82 23.10
N GLN A 353 13.52 33.38 23.40
CA GLN A 353 13.86 31.98 23.60
C GLN A 353 13.27 31.42 24.90
N ARG A 354 13.21 32.20 26.00
CA ARG A 354 12.42 31.82 27.20
C ARG A 354 10.96 31.57 26.84
N ARG A 355 10.32 32.47 26.09
CA ARG A 355 8.91 32.29 25.65
C ARG A 355 8.71 31.04 24.79
N LYS A 356 9.64 30.74 23.88
CA LYS A 356 9.66 29.48 23.10
C LYS A 356 9.80 28.27 24.03
N CYS A 357 10.80 28.25 24.90
CA CYS A 357 11.04 27.19 25.87
C CYS A 357 9.85 26.98 26.82
N ASP A 358 9.17 28.02 27.27
CA ASP A 358 7.99 27.91 28.14
C ASP A 358 6.74 27.47 27.38
N GLY A 359 6.65 27.77 26.08
CA GLY A 359 5.70 27.13 25.16
C GLY A 359 5.96 25.62 25.03
N MET A 360 7.22 25.23 24.78
CA MET A 360 7.62 23.83 24.67
C MET A 360 7.45 23.06 25.99
N LYS A 361 7.74 23.66 27.15
CA LYS A 361 7.44 23.05 28.46
C LYS A 361 5.95 22.77 28.64
N ARG A 362 5.07 23.71 28.25
CA ARG A 362 3.61 23.48 28.31
C ARG A 362 3.19 22.36 27.35
N ALA A 363 3.75 22.29 26.15
CA ALA A 363 3.50 21.20 25.22
C ALA A 363 4.00 19.83 25.75
N ILE A 364 5.15 19.79 26.42
CA ILE A 364 5.69 18.58 27.07
C ILE A 364 4.77 18.14 28.22
N VAL A 365 4.35 19.04 29.10
CA VAL A 365 3.42 18.71 30.22
C VAL A 365 2.07 18.20 29.70
N GLU A 366 1.55 18.76 28.61
CA GLU A 366 0.34 18.27 27.95
C GLU A 366 0.56 16.89 27.30
N LEU A 367 1.70 16.66 26.65
CA LEU A 367 2.07 15.34 26.10
C LEU A 367 2.24 14.29 27.21
N ASP A 368 2.86 14.63 28.34
CA ASP A 368 3.02 13.74 29.50
C ASP A 368 1.65 13.37 30.10
N ALA A 369 0.74 14.34 30.20
CA ALA A 369 -0.64 14.10 30.65
C ALA A 369 -1.42 13.20 29.68
N GLN A 370 -1.23 13.37 28.36
CA GLN A 370 -1.81 12.48 27.35
C GLN A 370 -1.17 11.08 27.39
N CYS A 371 0.13 10.96 27.63
CA CYS A 371 0.83 9.70 27.82
C CYS A 371 0.31 8.92 29.05
N GLU A 372 0.14 9.54 30.22
CA GLU A 372 -0.46 8.86 31.37
C GLU A 372 -1.95 8.50 31.15
N LYS A 373 -2.70 9.32 30.40
CA LYS A 373 -4.08 8.97 29.99
C LYS A 373 -4.11 7.73 29.07
N LEU A 374 -3.15 7.59 28.16
CA LEU A 374 -3.00 6.38 27.33
C LEU A 374 -2.49 5.18 28.13
N MET A 375 -1.52 5.37 29.04
CA MET A 375 -0.99 4.31 29.89
C MET A 375 -2.02 3.77 30.89
N THR A 376 -2.90 4.61 31.42
CA THR A 376 -4.03 4.17 32.26
C THR A 376 -5.10 3.42 31.47
N GLN A 377 -5.42 3.84 30.24
CA GLN A 377 -6.27 3.07 29.33
C GLN A 377 -5.65 1.71 28.94
N LEU A 378 -4.35 1.66 28.67
CA LEU A 378 -3.63 0.42 28.38
C LEU A 378 -3.66 -0.55 29.56
N ARG A 379 -3.42 -0.06 30.79
CA ARG A 379 -3.51 -0.84 32.03
C ARG A 379 -4.92 -1.42 32.26
N ALA A 380 -5.98 -0.67 31.91
CA ALA A 380 -7.36 -1.16 31.98
C ALA A 380 -7.62 -2.26 30.94
N ASN A 381 -7.26 -2.03 29.67
CA ASN A 381 -7.41 -3.02 28.59
C ASN A 381 -6.64 -4.31 28.87
N ASP A 382 -5.43 -4.25 29.45
CA ASP A 382 -4.68 -5.45 29.86
C ASP A 382 -5.30 -6.16 31.08
N ALA A 383 -6.02 -5.46 31.95
CA ALA A 383 -6.78 -6.09 33.04
C ALA A 383 -8.01 -6.85 32.51
N ASP A 384 -8.78 -6.24 31.61
CA ASP A 384 -9.94 -6.89 30.97
C ASP A 384 -9.50 -8.07 30.08
N LYS A 385 -8.39 -7.94 29.36
CA LYS A 385 -7.76 -9.04 28.60
C LYS A 385 -7.32 -10.20 29.50
N LYS A 386 -6.74 -9.93 30.67
CA LYS A 386 -6.41 -10.97 31.67
C LYS A 386 -7.66 -11.65 32.24
N LYS A 387 -8.74 -10.90 32.44
CA LYS A 387 -10.05 -11.43 32.87
C LYS A 387 -10.66 -12.36 31.80
N ALA A 388 -10.71 -11.91 30.54
CA ALA A 388 -11.17 -12.73 29.42
C ALA A 388 -10.30 -13.98 29.20
N GLN A 389 -8.99 -13.89 29.46
CA GLN A 389 -8.09 -15.07 29.46
C GLN A 389 -8.44 -16.04 30.60
N SER A 390 -8.68 -15.58 31.83
CA SER A 390 -9.03 -16.47 32.94
C SER A 390 -10.39 -17.15 32.76
N GLU A 391 -11.36 -16.43 32.18
CA GLU A 391 -12.68 -16.97 31.78
C GLU A 391 -12.53 -18.02 30.66
N LYS A 392 -11.69 -17.78 29.64
CA LYS A 392 -11.36 -18.75 28.59
C LYS A 392 -10.70 -20.02 29.13
N GLU A 393 -9.75 -19.90 30.05
CA GLU A 393 -9.11 -21.08 30.67
C GLU A 393 -10.01 -21.77 31.70
N LEU A 394 -11.08 -21.13 32.21
CA LEU A 394 -12.15 -21.81 32.96
C LEU A 394 -13.02 -22.65 32.02
N LEU A 395 -13.57 -22.04 30.96
CA LEU A 395 -14.42 -22.71 29.98
C LEU A 395 -13.72 -23.90 29.31
N LYS A 396 -12.42 -23.79 29.00
CA LYS A 396 -11.61 -24.91 28.53
C LYS A 396 -11.59 -26.10 29.49
N ARG A 397 -11.37 -25.85 30.80
CA ARG A 397 -11.33 -26.92 31.81
C ARG A 397 -12.68 -27.62 31.93
N GLU A 398 -13.76 -26.85 31.85
CA GLU A 398 -15.13 -27.36 31.86
C GLU A 398 -15.44 -28.19 30.60
N ILE A 399 -15.03 -27.73 29.40
CA ILE A 399 -15.11 -28.51 28.16
C ILE A 399 -14.31 -29.82 28.28
N THR A 400 -13.09 -29.82 28.86
CA THR A 400 -12.33 -31.06 29.06
C THR A 400 -12.98 -32.01 30.06
N LYS A 401 -13.61 -31.49 31.12
CA LYS A 401 -14.38 -32.28 32.10
C LYS A 401 -15.58 -32.97 31.43
N LEU A 402 -16.41 -32.20 30.74
CA LEU A 402 -17.56 -32.71 29.98
C LEU A 402 -17.13 -33.72 28.89
N SER A 403 -15.97 -33.51 28.26
CA SER A 403 -15.41 -34.45 27.28
C SER A 403 -15.00 -35.77 27.93
N SER A 404 -14.40 -35.74 29.13
CA SER A 404 -14.07 -36.96 29.89
C SER A 404 -15.32 -37.70 30.38
N GLU A 405 -16.33 -36.98 30.87
CA GLU A 405 -17.61 -37.55 31.31
C GLU A 405 -18.37 -38.21 30.14
N LEU A 406 -18.37 -37.58 28.97
CA LEU A 406 -18.93 -38.16 27.74
C LEU A 406 -18.15 -39.42 27.31
N THR A 407 -16.82 -39.42 27.42
CA THR A 407 -15.97 -40.58 27.06
C THR A 407 -16.23 -41.75 28.01
N GLU A 408 -16.37 -41.50 29.32
CA GLU A 408 -16.74 -42.53 30.28
C GLU A 408 -18.17 -43.04 30.06
N LYS A 409 -19.15 -42.16 29.76
CA LYS A 409 -20.50 -42.58 29.39
C LYS A 409 -20.51 -43.53 28.18
N ILE A 410 -19.72 -43.22 27.15
CA ILE A 410 -19.56 -44.10 25.97
C ILE A 410 -18.91 -45.44 26.36
N ARG A 411 -17.95 -45.45 27.30
CA ARG A 411 -17.39 -46.71 27.82
C ARG A 411 -18.47 -47.56 28.51
N MET A 412 -19.25 -46.95 29.41
CA MET A 412 -20.33 -47.62 30.14
C MET A 412 -21.46 -48.12 29.20
N GLU A 413 -21.79 -47.39 28.14
CA GLU A 413 -22.75 -47.82 27.12
C GLU A 413 -22.26 -49.05 26.34
N ASN A 414 -20.96 -49.13 26.02
CA ASN A 414 -20.35 -50.30 25.39
C ASN A 414 -20.25 -51.51 26.35
N GLU A 415 -19.91 -51.28 27.62
CA GLU A 415 -19.92 -52.32 28.66
C GLU A 415 -21.33 -52.91 28.85
N MET A 416 -22.36 -52.06 28.89
CA MET A 416 -23.77 -52.47 28.96
C MET A 416 -24.23 -53.27 27.73
N ALA A 417 -23.75 -52.92 26.52
CA ALA A 417 -24.03 -53.70 25.32
C ALA A 417 -23.42 -55.12 25.41
N SER A 418 -22.13 -55.21 25.78
CA SER A 418 -21.42 -56.48 25.99
C SER A 418 -22.10 -57.38 27.04
N LEU A 419 -22.52 -56.79 28.17
CA LEU A 419 -23.27 -57.50 29.21
C LEU A 419 -24.64 -57.98 28.73
N LYS A 420 -25.33 -57.21 27.86
CA LYS A 420 -26.62 -57.59 27.28
C LYS A 420 -26.48 -58.79 26.33
N ASP A 421 -25.46 -58.80 25.47
CA ASP A 421 -25.18 -59.92 24.58
C ASP A 421 -24.73 -61.17 25.37
N ARG A 422 -23.92 -60.98 26.42
CA ARG A 422 -23.55 -62.05 27.36
C ARG A 422 -24.77 -62.67 28.03
N ASN A 423 -25.72 -61.86 28.48
CA ASN A 423 -26.94 -62.30 29.15
C ASN A 423 -27.91 -62.98 28.16
N LYS A 424 -28.00 -62.50 26.91
CA LYS A 424 -28.71 -63.20 25.85
C LYS A 424 -28.11 -64.59 25.60
N TRP A 425 -26.80 -64.69 25.41
CA TRP A 425 -26.12 -65.98 25.20
C TRP A 425 -26.34 -66.96 26.36
N LEU A 426 -26.33 -66.46 27.62
CA LEU A 426 -26.68 -67.27 28.79
C LEU A 426 -28.14 -67.74 28.77
N SER A 427 -29.08 -66.88 28.35
CA SER A 427 -30.50 -67.23 28.21
C SER A 427 -30.72 -68.29 27.13
N ASP A 428 -30.10 -68.11 25.96
CA ASP A 428 -30.13 -69.08 24.85
C ASP A 428 -29.51 -70.43 25.29
N LYS A 429 -28.43 -70.40 26.10
CA LYS A 429 -27.78 -71.60 26.64
C LYS A 429 -28.60 -72.29 27.74
N ILE A 430 -29.35 -71.55 28.56
CA ILE A 430 -30.29 -72.11 29.53
C ILE A 430 -31.43 -72.82 28.80
N ALA A 431 -32.07 -72.17 27.83
CA ALA A 431 -33.16 -72.77 27.04
C ALA A 431 -32.73 -74.06 26.31
N TYR A 432 -31.48 -74.12 25.83
CA TYR A 432 -30.90 -75.36 25.29
C TYR A 432 -30.80 -76.48 26.34
N LEU A 433 -30.25 -76.17 27.53
CA LEU A 433 -30.09 -77.15 28.61
C LEU A 433 -31.44 -77.59 29.20
N GLU A 434 -32.45 -76.71 29.25
CA GLU A 434 -33.82 -77.06 29.60
C GLU A 434 -34.46 -78.01 28.57
N SER A 435 -34.09 -77.91 27.30
CA SER A 435 -34.51 -78.86 26.26
C SER A 435 -33.87 -80.24 26.46
N GLU A 436 -32.55 -80.32 26.61
CA GLU A 436 -31.85 -81.59 26.89
C GLU A 436 -32.32 -82.25 28.20
N LEU A 437 -32.56 -81.45 29.25
CA LEU A 437 -33.09 -81.95 30.53
C LEU A 437 -34.52 -82.49 30.38
N LYS A 438 -35.32 -81.89 29.50
CA LYS A 438 -36.69 -82.35 29.22
C LYS A 438 -36.74 -83.58 28.32
N GLU A 439 -35.78 -83.72 27.40
CA GLU A 439 -35.60 -84.90 26.55
C GLU A 439 -35.14 -86.10 27.41
N THR A 440 -34.02 -85.95 28.14
CA THR A 440 -33.55 -86.98 29.09
C THR A 440 -34.56 -87.30 30.20
N SER A 441 -35.33 -86.32 30.70
CA SER A 441 -36.42 -86.58 31.64
C SER A 441 -37.64 -87.27 31.02
N ASN A 442 -37.83 -87.22 29.70
CA ASN A 442 -38.81 -88.03 29.00
C ASN A 442 -38.28 -89.45 28.79
N ASP A 443 -37.01 -89.61 28.39
CA ASP A 443 -36.35 -90.90 28.21
C ASP A 443 -36.40 -91.70 29.51
N HIS A 444 -35.92 -91.12 30.62
CA HIS A 444 -36.04 -91.72 31.96
C HIS A 444 -37.49 -91.99 32.39
N ARG A 445 -38.48 -91.24 31.87
CA ARG A 445 -39.90 -91.55 32.11
C ARG A 445 -40.35 -92.81 31.36
N THR A 446 -39.85 -93.02 30.14
CA THR A 446 -40.11 -94.25 29.38
C THR A 446 -39.34 -95.44 29.97
N GLU A 447 -38.11 -95.25 30.43
CA GLU A 447 -37.36 -96.28 31.18
C GLU A 447 -38.08 -96.64 32.49
N LEU A 448 -38.55 -95.65 33.26
CA LEU A 448 -39.32 -95.90 34.48
C LEU A 448 -40.69 -96.53 34.22
N ALA A 449 -41.33 -96.28 33.07
CA ALA A 449 -42.52 -97.02 32.66
C ALA A 449 -42.17 -98.49 32.35
N ASN A 450 -41.14 -98.73 31.53
CA ASN A 450 -40.65 -100.06 31.20
C ASN A 450 -40.19 -100.85 32.45
N LEU A 451 -39.64 -100.17 33.46
CA LEU A 451 -39.24 -100.76 34.74
C LEU A 451 -40.44 -100.95 35.70
N ALA A 452 -41.45 -100.08 35.65
CA ALA A 452 -42.70 -100.29 36.40
C ALA A 452 -43.46 -101.53 35.89
N ASP A 453 -43.51 -101.74 34.57
CA ASP A 453 -44.08 -102.95 33.97
C ASP A 453 -43.30 -104.22 34.38
N GLN A 454 -41.97 -104.12 34.53
CA GLN A 454 -41.13 -105.22 35.08
C GLN A 454 -41.34 -105.43 36.59
N LEU A 455 -41.57 -104.37 37.37
CA LEU A 455 -41.81 -104.46 38.81
C LEU A 455 -43.22 -104.98 39.15
N VAL A 456 -44.24 -104.69 38.34
CA VAL A 456 -45.58 -105.30 38.47
C VAL A 456 -45.53 -106.82 38.22
N ALA A 457 -44.56 -107.30 37.43
CA ALA A 457 -44.28 -108.73 37.26
C ALA A 457 -43.39 -109.34 38.37
N SER A 458 -42.86 -108.54 39.31
CA SER A 458 -41.82 -108.93 40.27
C SER A 458 -42.27 -108.84 41.74
N SER A 459 -43.38 -109.55 42.03
CA SER A 459 -43.87 -110.07 43.32
C SER A 459 -43.18 -109.67 44.65
N GLU A 460 -44.01 -109.19 45.59
CA GLU A 460 -44.11 -109.69 46.98
C GLU A 460 -42.87 -109.73 47.91
N GLY A 461 -42.96 -109.03 49.06
CA GLY A 461 -42.48 -109.60 50.34
C GLY A 461 -41.68 -108.70 51.30
N SER A 462 -42.26 -108.49 52.50
CA SER A 462 -41.56 -108.22 53.80
C SER A 462 -40.78 -106.89 53.98
N SER A 463 -40.38 -106.45 55.19
CA SER A 463 -41.06 -106.41 56.52
C SER A 463 -40.19 -105.64 57.55
N HIS A 464 -40.82 -104.89 58.48
CA HIS A 464 -40.27 -104.48 59.81
C HIS A 464 -38.95 -103.63 59.82
N SER A 465 -38.51 -102.95 60.90
CA SER A 465 -39.11 -102.51 62.18
C SER A 465 -38.36 -101.29 62.77
N GLU A 466 -39.09 -100.47 63.53
CA GLU A 466 -38.68 -99.76 64.78
C GLU A 466 -37.24 -99.21 64.96
N GLY A 467 -37.08 -97.93 64.60
CA GLY A 467 -36.60 -96.82 65.46
C GLY A 467 -35.47 -96.98 66.51
N ALA A 468 -34.30 -96.38 66.22
CA ALA A 468 -33.35 -95.90 67.25
C ALA A 468 -32.35 -94.83 66.73
N GLU A 469 -32.69 -93.53 66.66
CA GLU A 469 -31.67 -92.48 66.40
C GLU A 469 -31.99 -91.02 66.85
N ARG A 470 -32.56 -90.81 68.05
CA ARG A 470 -32.86 -89.46 68.61
C ARG A 470 -31.61 -88.65 69.07
N VAL A 471 -30.52 -88.69 68.31
CA VAL A 471 -29.26 -87.95 68.58
C VAL A 471 -28.74 -87.21 67.33
N GLY A 472 -29.15 -87.61 66.11
CA GLY A 472 -28.60 -87.06 64.86
C GLY A 472 -29.16 -85.71 64.37
N GLU A 473 -30.23 -85.18 64.97
CA GLU A 473 -30.93 -83.99 64.44
C GLU A 473 -30.39 -82.65 64.98
N ALA A 474 -29.91 -82.61 66.22
CA ALA A 474 -29.37 -81.40 66.85
C ALA A 474 -28.26 -80.73 66.02
N PRO A 475 -27.18 -81.41 65.57
CA PRO A 475 -26.12 -80.77 64.79
C PRO A 475 -26.59 -80.28 63.40
N LYS A 476 -27.65 -80.88 62.82
CA LYS A 476 -28.25 -80.40 61.56
C LYS A 476 -29.01 -79.09 61.76
N MET A 477 -29.67 -78.91 62.90
CA MET A 477 -30.33 -77.66 63.27
C MET A 477 -29.31 -76.56 63.64
N GLU A 478 -28.24 -76.90 64.38
CA GLU A 478 -27.15 -75.96 64.66
C GLU A 478 -26.41 -75.51 63.39
N ALA A 479 -26.20 -76.41 62.42
CA ALA A 479 -25.60 -76.07 61.13
C ALA A 479 -26.47 -75.08 60.35
N ARG A 480 -27.80 -75.30 60.31
CA ARG A 480 -28.76 -74.37 59.70
C ARG A 480 -28.80 -73.02 60.42
N LEU A 481 -28.76 -73.01 61.76
CA LEU A 481 -28.70 -71.78 62.54
C LEU A 481 -27.43 -70.97 62.22
N ARG A 482 -26.26 -71.62 62.19
CA ARG A 482 -24.98 -70.97 61.82
C ARG A 482 -24.99 -70.45 60.38
N GLN A 483 -25.62 -71.15 59.45
CA GLN A 483 -25.82 -70.66 58.08
C GLN A 483 -26.70 -69.39 58.07
N GLN A 484 -27.87 -69.43 58.71
CA GLN A 484 -28.77 -68.27 58.76
C GLN A 484 -28.16 -67.07 59.49
N GLU A 485 -27.37 -67.28 60.55
CA GLU A 485 -26.60 -66.19 61.17
C GLU A 485 -25.50 -65.64 60.24
N ALA A 486 -24.88 -66.47 59.40
CA ALA A 486 -23.88 -66.01 58.42
C ALA A 486 -24.53 -65.20 57.30
N GLU A 487 -25.69 -65.63 56.81
CA GLU A 487 -26.52 -64.91 55.84
C GLU A 487 -27.00 -63.57 56.42
N LEU A 488 -27.51 -63.55 57.66
CA LEU A 488 -27.87 -62.32 58.38
C LEU A 488 -26.67 -61.38 58.54
N ARG A 489 -25.50 -61.87 58.96
CA ARG A 489 -24.27 -61.05 59.08
C ARG A 489 -23.76 -60.54 57.72
N SER A 490 -24.08 -61.22 56.62
CA SER A 490 -23.81 -60.74 55.25
C SER A 490 -24.77 -59.63 54.84
N LEU A 491 -26.08 -59.86 54.97
CA LEU A 491 -27.14 -58.89 54.65
C LEU A 491 -27.00 -57.61 55.50
N GLN A 492 -26.62 -57.72 56.77
CA GLN A 492 -26.42 -56.59 57.67
C GLN A 492 -25.24 -55.69 57.22
N ARG A 493 -24.17 -56.27 56.67
CA ARG A 493 -23.06 -55.53 56.06
C ARG A 493 -23.46 -54.85 54.74
N GLN A 494 -24.25 -55.54 53.91
CA GLN A 494 -24.81 -54.95 52.69
C GLN A 494 -25.74 -53.76 53.01
N LEU A 495 -26.55 -53.88 54.06
CA LEU A 495 -27.42 -52.80 54.53
C LEU A 495 -26.63 -51.58 55.03
N GLU A 496 -25.55 -51.79 55.79
CA GLU A 496 -24.64 -50.69 56.17
C GLU A 496 -23.97 -50.04 54.96
N GLN A 497 -23.56 -50.83 53.97
CA GLN A 497 -22.90 -50.33 52.76
C GLN A 497 -23.84 -49.45 51.93
N CYS A 498 -25.06 -49.94 51.64
CA CYS A 498 -26.10 -49.13 51.00
C CYS A 498 -26.49 -47.90 51.85
N GLY A 499 -26.41 -47.98 53.18
CA GLY A 499 -26.58 -46.84 54.08
C GLY A 499 -25.53 -45.74 53.84
N LYS A 500 -24.24 -46.13 53.76
CA LYS A 500 -23.10 -45.23 53.50
C LYS A 500 -23.19 -44.61 52.11
N GLU A 501 -23.47 -45.41 51.09
CA GLU A 501 -23.69 -44.95 49.70
C GLU A 501 -24.88 -43.96 49.62
N GLY A 502 -26.00 -44.28 50.27
CA GLY A 502 -27.15 -43.39 50.37
C GLY A 502 -26.88 -42.09 51.13
N THR A 503 -25.92 -42.04 52.07
CA THR A 503 -25.48 -40.77 52.66
C THR A 503 -24.57 -39.96 51.73
N SER A 504 -23.67 -40.61 50.99
CA SER A 504 -22.80 -39.94 50.01
C SER A 504 -23.62 -39.29 48.89
N LEU A 505 -24.56 -40.04 48.29
CA LEU A 505 -25.42 -39.54 47.22
C LEU A 505 -26.30 -38.36 47.68
N ARG A 506 -26.74 -38.31 48.95
CA ARG A 506 -27.46 -37.15 49.50
C ARG A 506 -26.58 -35.91 49.59
N GLN A 507 -25.34 -36.05 50.09
CA GLN A 507 -24.38 -34.94 50.14
C GLN A 507 -24.03 -34.41 48.74
N GLU A 508 -24.00 -35.28 47.73
CA GLU A 508 -23.76 -34.91 46.34
C GLU A 508 -24.94 -34.17 45.70
N ILE A 509 -26.17 -34.67 45.91
CA ILE A 509 -27.40 -33.98 45.50
C ILE A 509 -27.49 -32.58 46.12
N ASP A 510 -27.12 -32.41 47.38
CA ASP A 510 -27.17 -31.10 48.06
C ASP A 510 -26.07 -30.14 47.58
N LYS A 511 -24.89 -30.62 47.18
CA LYS A 511 -23.89 -29.79 46.47
C LYS A 511 -24.44 -29.29 45.13
N ILE A 512 -24.99 -30.19 44.31
CA ILE A 512 -25.58 -29.87 43.00
C ILE A 512 -26.72 -28.85 43.14
N ARG A 513 -27.53 -28.93 44.21
CA ARG A 513 -28.57 -27.94 44.53
C ARG A 513 -28.00 -26.55 44.83
N VAL A 514 -26.91 -26.46 45.61
CA VAL A 514 -26.25 -25.18 45.93
C VAL A 514 -25.66 -24.56 44.65
N GLU A 515 -25.03 -25.36 43.80
CA GLU A 515 -24.49 -24.90 42.51
C GLU A 515 -25.61 -24.42 41.57
N ALA A 516 -26.71 -25.16 41.44
CA ALA A 516 -27.87 -24.76 40.64
C ALA A 516 -28.50 -23.42 41.11
N VAL A 517 -28.52 -23.16 42.42
CA VAL A 517 -28.96 -21.85 42.97
C VAL A 517 -27.99 -20.74 42.59
N LYS A 518 -26.67 -20.97 42.64
CA LYS A 518 -25.64 -20.01 42.23
C LYS A 518 -25.73 -19.68 40.73
N THR A 519 -25.81 -20.68 39.87
CA THR A 519 -25.97 -20.50 38.41
C THR A 519 -27.26 -19.75 38.07
N LYS A 520 -28.35 -19.94 38.85
CA LYS A 520 -29.59 -19.18 38.71
C LYS A 520 -29.42 -17.70 39.07
N GLN A 521 -28.66 -17.38 40.12
CA GLN A 521 -28.34 -16.00 40.51
C GLN A 521 -27.45 -15.29 39.47
N GLU A 522 -26.43 -15.98 38.96
CA GLU A 522 -25.55 -15.48 37.90
C GLU A 522 -26.35 -15.18 36.62
N ASN A 523 -27.29 -16.06 36.24
CA ASN A 523 -28.21 -15.82 35.11
C ASN A 523 -29.12 -14.60 35.31
N THR A 524 -29.59 -14.31 36.54
CA THR A 524 -30.37 -13.08 36.79
C THR A 524 -29.52 -11.81 36.64
N ILE A 525 -28.26 -11.83 37.06
CA ILE A 525 -27.33 -10.69 36.90
C ILE A 525 -27.01 -10.47 35.41
N LEU A 526 -26.75 -11.53 34.65
CA LEU A 526 -26.50 -11.45 33.20
C LEU A 526 -27.71 -10.85 32.45
N ARG A 527 -28.94 -11.24 32.80
CA ARG A 527 -30.16 -10.65 32.21
C ARG A 527 -30.32 -9.16 32.54
N GLN A 528 -30.02 -8.74 33.76
CA GLN A 528 -30.04 -7.32 34.15
C GLN A 528 -28.99 -6.51 33.39
N ASN A 529 -27.77 -7.03 33.23
CA ASN A 529 -26.72 -6.38 32.43
C ASN A 529 -27.09 -6.27 30.95
N PHE A 530 -27.74 -7.30 30.38
CA PHE A 530 -28.21 -7.26 28.99
C PHE A 530 -29.30 -6.21 28.76
N ASP A 531 -30.26 -6.09 29.69
CA ASP A 531 -31.31 -5.06 29.67
C ASP A 531 -30.74 -3.62 29.77
N ILE A 532 -29.68 -3.41 30.56
CA ILE A 532 -28.93 -2.15 30.60
C ILE A 532 -28.22 -1.86 29.26
N CYS A 533 -27.67 -2.88 28.60
CA CYS A 533 -27.03 -2.72 27.28
C CYS A 533 -28.05 -2.40 26.17
N LEU A 534 -29.23 -3.01 26.18
CA LEU A 534 -30.32 -2.69 25.24
C LEU A 534 -30.73 -1.21 25.36
N LYS A 535 -31.00 -0.74 26.59
CA LYS A 535 -31.39 0.67 26.84
C LYS A 535 -30.34 1.68 26.38
N LYS A 536 -29.05 1.34 26.43
CA LYS A 536 -27.97 2.17 25.84
C LYS A 536 -27.99 2.15 24.32
N ALA A 537 -28.22 1.00 23.69
CA ALA A 537 -28.35 0.91 22.24
C ALA A 537 -29.57 1.71 21.72
N GLU A 538 -30.68 1.72 22.47
CA GLU A 538 -31.87 2.53 22.17
C GLU A 538 -31.60 4.04 22.30
N SER A 539 -30.84 4.48 23.31
CA SER A 539 -30.36 5.87 23.42
C SER A 539 -29.53 6.27 22.20
N PHE A 540 -28.48 5.49 21.88
CA PHE A 540 -27.61 5.78 20.74
C PHE A 540 -28.36 5.75 19.40
N LYS A 541 -29.35 4.87 19.22
CA LYS A 541 -30.22 4.88 18.05
C LYS A 541 -30.99 6.21 17.94
N SER A 542 -31.57 6.67 19.04
CA SER A 542 -32.34 7.92 19.10
C SER A 542 -31.47 9.14 18.81
N GLU A 543 -30.25 9.18 19.36
CA GLU A 543 -29.25 10.21 19.08
C GLU A 543 -28.83 10.23 17.60
N LEU A 544 -28.66 9.05 16.99
CA LEU A 544 -28.30 8.91 15.56
C LEU A 544 -29.47 9.31 14.64
N GLU A 545 -30.72 9.11 15.06
CA GLU A 545 -31.91 9.58 14.34
C GLU A 545 -32.05 11.12 14.42
N ALA A 546 -31.84 11.73 15.59
CA ALA A 546 -31.80 13.18 15.74
C ALA A 546 -30.65 13.84 14.94
N LEU A 547 -29.47 13.22 14.91
CA LEU A 547 -28.32 13.71 14.13
C LEU A 547 -28.56 13.63 12.61
N LYS A 548 -29.37 12.67 12.13
CA LYS A 548 -29.81 12.64 10.72
C LYS A 548 -30.71 13.83 10.40
N GLU A 549 -31.71 14.11 11.24
CA GLU A 549 -32.64 15.22 11.03
C GLU A 549 -31.92 16.58 10.95
N VAL A 550 -30.98 16.85 11.87
CA VAL A 550 -30.14 18.06 11.84
C VAL A 550 -29.30 18.14 10.54
N ASN A 551 -28.81 17.01 10.05
CA ASN A 551 -28.03 16.96 8.81
C ASN A 551 -28.92 17.20 7.56
N GLU A 552 -30.16 16.69 7.56
CA GLU A 552 -31.19 16.98 6.55
C GLU A 552 -31.50 18.49 6.50
N GLN A 553 -31.70 19.11 7.67
CA GLN A 553 -31.92 20.55 7.80
C GLN A 553 -30.72 21.35 7.26
N LEU A 554 -29.49 20.94 7.58
CA LEU A 554 -28.26 21.58 7.10
C LEU A 554 -28.07 21.46 5.57
N LYS A 555 -28.42 20.32 4.95
CA LYS A 555 -28.46 20.20 3.47
C LYS A 555 -29.42 21.22 2.87
N SER A 556 -30.66 21.25 3.35
CA SER A 556 -31.71 22.15 2.83
C SER A 556 -31.40 23.64 3.00
N ARG A 557 -30.48 23.97 3.92
CA ARG A 557 -29.93 25.31 4.09
C ARG A 557 -28.80 25.59 3.10
N ASN A 558 -27.83 24.67 2.97
CA ASN A 558 -26.74 24.80 2.00
C ASN A 558 -27.27 24.91 0.57
N GLU A 559 -28.29 24.13 0.20
CA GLU A 559 -28.94 24.17 -1.12
C GLU A 559 -29.56 25.55 -1.41
N LYS A 560 -30.10 26.24 -0.39
CA LYS A 560 -30.64 27.60 -0.52
C LYS A 560 -29.53 28.65 -0.62
N GLU A 561 -28.46 28.51 0.16
CA GLU A 561 -27.30 29.39 0.09
C GLU A 561 -26.53 29.23 -1.24
N GLU A 562 -26.47 28.01 -1.79
CA GLU A 562 -25.88 27.68 -3.10
C GLU A 562 -26.73 28.22 -4.26
N ASN A 563 -28.06 28.02 -4.24
CA ASN A 563 -28.94 28.60 -5.25
C ASN A 563 -28.86 30.13 -5.25
N SER A 564 -28.91 30.78 -4.07
CA SER A 564 -28.77 32.24 -3.96
C SER A 564 -27.42 32.77 -4.46
N ALA A 565 -26.35 31.96 -4.41
CA ALA A 565 -25.06 32.32 -4.99
C ALA A 565 -25.04 32.13 -6.53
N ASN A 566 -25.71 31.09 -7.03
CA ASN A 566 -25.86 30.86 -8.47
C ASN A 566 -26.71 31.96 -9.14
N ASP A 567 -27.77 32.43 -8.49
CA ASP A 567 -28.60 33.55 -8.97
C ASP A 567 -27.76 34.83 -9.11
N GLN A 568 -26.95 35.18 -8.09
CA GLN A 568 -26.03 36.33 -8.13
C GLN A 568 -24.95 36.19 -9.22
N LEU A 569 -24.44 34.96 -9.44
CA LEU A 569 -23.50 34.68 -10.53
C LEU A 569 -24.14 34.75 -11.92
N TYR A 570 -25.46 34.53 -12.03
CA TYR A 570 -26.22 34.74 -13.27
C TYR A 570 -26.40 36.24 -13.54
N GLU A 571 -26.86 37.02 -12.57
CA GLU A 571 -26.98 38.48 -12.67
C GLU A 571 -25.66 39.12 -13.12
N LEU A 572 -24.57 38.87 -12.38
CA LEU A 572 -23.22 39.39 -12.70
C LEU A 572 -22.72 38.99 -14.09
N ARG A 573 -23.13 37.83 -14.62
CA ARG A 573 -22.78 37.39 -15.98
C ARG A 573 -23.56 38.16 -17.04
N THR A 574 -24.86 38.41 -16.83
CA THR A 574 -25.65 39.24 -17.75
C THR A 574 -25.16 40.70 -17.75
N ASP A 575 -24.67 41.17 -16.62
CA ASP A 575 -24.07 42.50 -16.45
C ASP A 575 -22.73 42.63 -17.21
N LEU A 576 -21.91 41.58 -17.21
CA LEU A 576 -20.69 41.50 -18.01
C LEU A 576 -20.99 41.46 -19.52
N GLU A 577 -21.93 40.62 -19.96
CA GLU A 577 -22.34 40.59 -21.38
C GLU A 577 -22.83 41.96 -21.89
N GLN A 578 -23.57 42.72 -21.07
CA GLN A 578 -24.01 44.08 -21.42
C GLN A 578 -22.82 45.03 -21.58
N LYS A 579 -21.81 44.93 -20.70
CA LYS A 579 -20.59 45.74 -20.74
C LYS A 579 -19.70 45.36 -21.94
N GLU A 580 -19.59 44.08 -22.28
CA GLU A 580 -18.88 43.63 -23.48
C GLU A 580 -19.56 44.12 -24.77
N LYS A 581 -20.89 44.07 -24.85
CA LYS A 581 -21.68 44.64 -25.97
C LYS A 581 -21.47 46.16 -26.09
N LEU A 582 -21.38 46.88 -24.98
CA LEU A 582 -21.04 48.31 -24.96
C LEU A 582 -19.60 48.58 -25.42
N ILE A 583 -18.63 47.78 -24.99
CA ILE A 583 -17.22 47.89 -25.44
C ILE A 583 -17.11 47.66 -26.95
N ALA A 584 -17.77 46.63 -27.48
CA ALA A 584 -17.79 46.35 -28.92
C ALA A 584 -18.45 47.48 -29.73
N TYR A 585 -19.54 48.06 -29.21
CA TYR A 585 -20.17 49.24 -29.82
C TYR A 585 -19.21 50.44 -29.85
N LEU A 586 -18.57 50.79 -28.73
CA LEU A 586 -17.61 51.89 -28.64
C LEU A 586 -16.40 51.67 -29.57
N GLN A 587 -15.89 50.44 -29.66
CA GLN A 587 -14.82 50.09 -30.61
C GLN A 587 -15.24 50.27 -32.07
N SER A 588 -16.51 50.01 -32.42
CA SER A 588 -17.02 50.22 -33.78
C SER A 588 -17.12 51.70 -34.19
N VAL A 589 -17.24 52.61 -33.22
CA VAL A 589 -17.32 54.06 -33.44
C VAL A 589 -15.93 54.68 -33.69
N VAL A 590 -14.84 54.00 -33.31
CA VAL A 590 -13.48 54.55 -33.26
C VAL A 590 -12.65 54.31 -34.55
N GLN A 591 -13.18 53.58 -35.55
CA GLN A 591 -12.47 53.38 -36.83
C GLN A 591 -12.67 54.55 -37.83
N PRO A 592 -11.60 55.06 -38.47
CA PRO A 592 -11.67 56.29 -39.27
C PRO A 592 -12.27 56.08 -40.67
N LYS A 593 -13.21 56.94 -41.05
CA LYS A 593 -13.76 56.99 -42.42
C LYS A 593 -12.77 57.63 -43.39
N GLN A 594 -12.53 56.97 -44.52
CA GLN A 594 -11.69 57.48 -45.61
C GLN A 594 -12.32 58.72 -46.29
N MET A 595 -11.50 59.68 -46.71
CA MET A 595 -11.91 60.81 -47.53
C MET A 595 -11.35 60.72 -48.96
N GLN A 596 -12.19 60.97 -49.96
CA GLN A 596 -11.76 61.49 -51.27
C GLN A 596 -12.91 62.18 -52.02
N LYS A 597 -12.96 63.53 -51.99
CA LYS A 597 -12.92 64.42 -53.20
C LYS A 597 -13.15 65.91 -52.86
N LEU A 598 -12.66 66.72 -53.79
CA LEU A 598 -12.48 68.19 -53.82
C LEU A 598 -13.67 68.89 -54.55
N PRO A 599 -13.78 70.25 -54.62
CA PRO A 599 -13.33 71.32 -53.71
C PRO A 599 -14.24 72.61 -53.66
N ARG A 600 -13.71 73.67 -53.01
CA ARG A 600 -13.90 75.14 -53.27
C ARG A 600 -15.06 75.95 -52.65
N HIS A 601 -14.68 76.64 -51.56
CA HIS A 601 -14.68 78.12 -51.37
C HIS A 601 -15.89 78.93 -50.85
N ARG A 602 -15.62 79.58 -49.70
CA ARG A 602 -16.08 80.91 -49.21
C ARG A 602 -17.56 80.97 -48.72
N SER A 603 -17.92 81.68 -47.64
CA SER A 603 -17.21 82.78 -46.95
C SER A 603 -17.38 82.80 -45.41
N SER A 604 -16.41 83.43 -44.74
CA SER A 604 -16.53 84.26 -43.52
C SER A 604 -16.63 83.68 -42.09
N LEU A 605 -15.86 84.35 -41.22
CA LEU A 605 -15.99 84.59 -39.77
C LEU A 605 -15.59 83.50 -38.74
N LEU A 606 -14.34 83.67 -38.25
CA LEU A 606 -13.97 83.96 -36.86
C LEU A 606 -15.14 84.08 -35.84
N SER A 607 -15.04 83.62 -34.59
CA SER A 607 -14.01 82.83 -33.87
C SER A 607 -14.67 82.29 -32.55
N ASP A 608 -14.02 81.67 -31.54
CA ASP A 608 -12.60 81.55 -31.17
C ASP A 608 -12.29 80.26 -30.38
N GLY A 609 -11.04 80.05 -29.95
CA GLY A 609 -10.51 78.75 -29.55
C GLY A 609 -10.55 78.38 -28.05
N THR A 610 -11.29 77.33 -27.73
CA THR A 610 -11.03 76.35 -26.65
C THR A 610 -11.29 74.94 -27.21
N ASP A 611 -10.63 73.90 -26.66
CA ASP A 611 -11.00 72.45 -26.66
C ASP A 611 -9.78 71.52 -26.52
N LEU A 612 -8.57 71.99 -26.88
CA LEU A 612 -7.32 71.21 -26.68
C LEU A 612 -6.95 70.97 -25.20
N SER A 613 -7.63 71.63 -24.25
CA SER A 613 -7.35 71.48 -22.82
C SER A 613 -8.06 70.31 -22.15
N GLU A 614 -9.21 69.86 -22.64
CA GLU A 614 -9.98 68.79 -21.98
C GLU A 614 -9.35 67.43 -22.26
N ILE A 615 -8.99 67.16 -23.53
CA ILE A 615 -8.32 65.91 -23.94
C ILE A 615 -6.97 65.72 -23.21
N GLU A 616 -6.20 66.81 -22.98
CA GLU A 616 -4.94 66.72 -22.23
C GLU A 616 -5.16 66.54 -20.71
N MET A 617 -6.30 66.99 -20.16
CA MET A 617 -6.70 66.67 -18.79
C MET A 617 -7.13 65.20 -18.67
N GLU A 618 -8.00 64.71 -19.54
CA GLU A 618 -8.44 63.31 -19.53
C GLU A 618 -7.29 62.33 -19.70
N TYR A 619 -6.33 62.63 -20.59
CA TYR A 619 -5.12 61.80 -20.76
C TYR A 619 -4.26 61.74 -19.48
N LYS A 620 -4.08 62.89 -18.80
CA LYS A 620 -3.37 62.95 -17.50
C LYS A 620 -4.14 62.23 -16.41
N GLN A 621 -5.47 62.34 -16.39
CA GLN A 621 -6.34 61.67 -15.43
C GLN A 621 -6.31 60.14 -15.62
N CYS A 622 -6.29 59.65 -16.86
CA CYS A 622 -6.06 58.23 -17.17
C CYS A 622 -4.67 57.75 -16.70
N LEU A 623 -3.61 58.50 -16.95
CA LEU A 623 -2.25 58.18 -16.48
C LEU A 623 -2.16 58.16 -14.94
N GLN A 624 -2.87 59.07 -14.27
CA GLN A 624 -2.95 59.13 -12.81
C GLN A 624 -3.76 57.95 -12.25
N LEU A 625 -4.88 57.57 -12.88
CA LEU A 625 -5.65 56.38 -12.54
C LEU A 625 -4.87 55.08 -12.82
N GLU A 626 -4.02 55.01 -13.84
CA GLU A 626 -3.10 53.89 -14.04
C GLU A 626 -2.01 53.82 -12.95
N ALA A 627 -1.48 54.96 -12.51
CA ALA A 627 -0.52 55.04 -11.41
C ALA A 627 -1.16 54.62 -10.07
N GLU A 628 -2.37 55.10 -9.78
CA GLU A 628 -3.17 54.70 -8.61
C GLU A 628 -3.54 53.21 -8.68
N ARG A 629 -3.98 52.69 -9.83
CA ARG A 629 -4.19 51.25 -10.06
C ARG A 629 -2.92 50.46 -9.77
N ASN A 630 -1.76 50.92 -10.21
CA ASN A 630 -0.48 50.23 -10.00
C ASN A 630 -0.05 50.28 -8.52
N GLN A 631 -0.23 51.41 -7.82
CA GLN A 631 -0.03 51.51 -6.37
C GLN A 631 -1.01 50.63 -5.60
N LEU A 632 -2.29 50.59 -5.98
CA LEU A 632 -3.30 49.68 -5.44
C LEU A 632 -2.94 48.22 -5.71
N LYS A 633 -2.36 47.89 -6.87
CA LYS A 633 -1.86 46.54 -7.19
C LYS A 633 -0.71 46.16 -6.25
N MET A 634 0.28 47.04 -6.03
CA MET A 634 1.36 46.79 -5.06
C MET A 634 0.86 46.76 -3.60
N SER A 635 -0.14 47.59 -3.25
CA SER A 635 -0.78 47.60 -1.93
C SER A 635 -1.59 46.32 -1.69
N LEU A 636 -2.27 45.81 -2.71
CA LEU A 636 -2.94 44.51 -2.70
C LEU A 636 -1.93 43.37 -2.61
N GLU A 637 -0.84 43.39 -3.38
CA GLU A 637 0.20 42.34 -3.32
C GLU A 637 0.94 42.33 -1.97
N ASN A 638 1.20 43.51 -1.38
CA ASN A 638 1.73 43.62 -0.02
C ASN A 638 0.69 43.19 1.03
N ARG A 639 -0.60 43.52 0.88
CA ARG A 639 -1.67 42.97 1.74
C ARG A 639 -1.81 41.46 1.56
N ARG A 640 -1.55 40.91 0.37
CA ARG A 640 -1.58 39.47 0.07
C ARG A 640 -0.40 38.74 0.73
N LYS A 641 0.79 39.35 0.75
CA LYS A 641 1.94 38.89 1.56
C LYS A 641 1.62 38.94 3.06
N VAL A 642 1.12 40.06 3.57
CA VAL A 642 0.72 40.20 4.98
C VAL A 642 -0.44 39.26 5.37
N LEU A 643 -1.30 38.86 4.43
CA LEU A 643 -2.32 37.83 4.64
C LEU A 643 -1.72 36.40 4.61
N SER A 644 -0.74 36.14 3.75
CA SER A 644 0.03 34.88 3.74
C SER A 644 0.83 34.70 5.04
N GLU A 645 1.42 35.78 5.57
CA GLU A 645 2.15 35.80 6.85
C GLU A 645 1.20 35.73 8.06
N ARG A 646 -0.11 35.91 7.86
CA ARG A 646 -1.18 35.78 8.87
C ARG A 646 -2.02 34.50 8.71
N GLN A 647 -1.56 33.52 7.93
CA GLN A 647 -2.19 32.20 7.84
C GLN A 647 -1.56 31.13 8.74
N ASN A 648 -0.69 31.53 9.68
CA ASN A 648 -0.37 30.74 10.87
C ASN A 648 -0.86 31.46 12.14
N ASP A 649 -1.52 30.71 13.01
CA ASP A 649 -2.10 31.08 14.31
C ASP A 649 -3.33 32.04 14.35
N PRO A 650 -4.14 32.00 15.45
CA PRO A 650 -5.60 32.04 15.30
C PRO A 650 -6.32 33.34 15.68
N THR A 651 -7.64 33.31 15.48
CA THR A 651 -8.62 34.38 15.64
C THR A 651 -8.68 35.01 17.04
N PRO A 652 -8.55 36.35 17.17
CA PRO A 652 -8.93 37.07 18.40
C PRO A 652 -10.40 37.49 18.38
N THR A 653 -11.07 37.44 19.54
CA THR A 653 -12.47 37.85 19.71
C THR A 653 -12.67 39.35 19.92
N ARG A 654 -13.85 39.83 19.49
CA ARG A 654 -14.52 41.12 19.71
C ARG A 654 -14.02 41.98 20.91
N LYS A 655 -13.79 43.28 20.64
CA LYS A 655 -13.62 44.35 21.64
C LYS A 655 -14.90 45.18 21.81
N GLU A 656 -15.21 45.54 23.05
CA GLU A 656 -15.93 46.75 23.51
C GLU A 656 -15.19 47.18 24.79
N GLN A 657 -14.33 48.21 24.74
CA GLN A 657 -14.57 49.63 25.09
C GLN A 657 -14.17 49.97 26.56
N PRO A 658 -13.89 51.25 26.91
CA PRO A 658 -12.81 51.59 27.86
C PRO A 658 -13.24 52.01 29.28
N ASP A 659 -12.24 52.16 30.16
CA ASP A 659 -12.34 52.66 31.54
C ASP A 659 -12.86 54.09 31.70
N PHE A 660 -13.61 54.37 32.78
CA PHE A 660 -13.47 55.51 33.72
C PHE A 660 -14.46 55.36 34.92
N PRO A 661 -14.40 56.14 36.03
CA PRO A 661 -14.15 55.48 37.33
C PRO A 661 -15.21 55.65 38.44
N SER A 662 -15.19 54.67 39.36
CA SER A 662 -15.46 54.68 40.81
C SER A 662 -16.48 55.62 41.50
N SER A 663 -17.23 54.99 42.44
CA SER A 663 -17.78 55.53 43.71
C SER A 663 -19.12 56.31 43.69
N PRO A 664 -19.89 56.29 44.80
CA PRO A 664 -20.06 55.22 45.82
C PRO A 664 -21.54 55.03 46.25
N THR A 665 -21.76 54.30 47.38
CA THR A 665 -22.98 54.26 48.23
C THR A 665 -24.29 53.70 47.63
N SER A 666 -25.22 53.10 48.40
CA SER A 666 -25.18 52.36 49.69
C SER A 666 -26.57 51.76 49.98
N VAL A 667 -26.67 50.90 51.02
CA VAL A 667 -27.91 50.45 51.70
C VAL A 667 -28.86 49.54 50.87
N SER A 668 -29.58 48.55 51.40
CA SER A 668 -29.39 47.58 52.51
C SER A 668 -30.55 46.55 52.43
N HIS A 669 -30.40 45.39 53.08
CA HIS A 669 -31.50 44.51 53.53
C HIS A 669 -32.33 43.80 52.40
N SER A 670 -32.94 42.62 52.61
CA SER A 670 -32.88 41.65 53.72
C SER A 670 -33.52 40.29 53.35
N HIS A 671 -33.38 39.33 54.27
CA HIS A 671 -34.10 38.04 54.39
C HIS A 671 -33.72 36.85 53.47
N LEU A 672 -33.90 35.58 53.91
CA LEU A 672 -33.46 34.90 55.15
C LEU A 672 -33.83 33.39 55.12
N LYS A 673 -33.02 32.55 55.82
CA LYS A 673 -33.27 31.13 56.22
C LYS A 673 -33.22 30.10 55.06
N ASN A 674 -32.55 28.95 55.12
CA ASN A 674 -31.97 28.06 56.17
C ASN A 674 -32.94 27.32 57.13
N SER A 675 -33.06 25.99 56.92
CA SER A 675 -33.16 24.90 57.94
C SER A 675 -33.35 23.54 57.21
N SER A 676 -32.50 22.50 57.27
CA SER A 676 -32.02 21.65 58.38
C SER A 676 -33.10 20.73 58.98
N THR A 677 -32.95 19.40 59.13
CA THR A 677 -31.82 18.46 58.91
C THR A 677 -32.40 17.01 58.66
N ASP A 678 -31.77 15.81 58.76
CA ASP A 678 -30.48 15.27 59.29
C ASP A 678 -30.10 13.87 58.67
N SER A 679 -29.06 13.22 59.19
CA SER A 679 -28.66 11.77 59.30
C SER A 679 -29.39 10.65 58.50
N THR A 680 -28.76 9.53 58.06
CA THR A 680 -27.37 9.01 58.18
C THR A 680 -27.04 7.93 57.11
N LEU A 681 -25.76 7.50 57.07
CA LEU A 681 -25.17 6.28 56.45
C LEU A 681 -24.64 6.31 54.99
N SER A 682 -23.46 5.68 54.84
CA SER A 682 -22.74 5.30 53.62
C SER A 682 -22.21 6.39 52.67
N GLY A 683 -20.91 6.34 52.41
CA GLY A 683 -20.29 6.82 51.17
C GLY A 683 -19.54 5.66 50.50
N PRO A 684 -18.52 5.91 49.65
CA PRO A 684 -18.20 7.15 48.94
C PRO A 684 -18.25 6.93 47.41
N ARG A 685 -18.85 7.84 46.63
CA ARG A 685 -18.82 7.74 45.16
C ARG A 685 -18.63 9.09 44.48
N PHE A 686 -17.42 9.29 43.95
CA PHE A 686 -17.19 10.19 42.81
C PHE A 686 -17.88 9.60 41.56
N PRO A 687 -18.67 10.38 40.81
CA PRO A 687 -18.97 10.11 39.42
C PRO A 687 -18.13 11.06 38.55
N GLY A 688 -16.89 10.65 38.25
CA GLY A 688 -16.06 11.36 37.27
C GLY A 688 -16.65 11.19 35.88
N ILE A 689 -17.44 12.17 35.42
CA ILE A 689 -18.01 12.16 34.07
C ILE A 689 -16.85 12.26 33.06
N MET A 690 -16.67 11.20 32.27
CA MET A 690 -15.71 11.22 31.17
C MET A 690 -16.18 12.22 30.10
N ARG A 691 -15.34 13.19 29.77
CA ARG A 691 -15.38 13.85 28.47
C ARG A 691 -14.25 13.31 27.61
N HIS A 692 -14.65 12.67 26.52
CA HIS A 692 -13.81 12.35 25.38
C HIS A 692 -14.14 13.30 24.24
N ASP A 693 -13.08 13.77 23.59
CA ASP A 693 -12.97 14.87 22.64
C ASP A 693 -11.61 14.60 21.91
N ILE A 694 -11.37 14.90 20.63
CA ILE A 694 -12.16 15.69 19.66
C ILE A 694 -12.28 14.96 18.28
N PRO A 695 -11.70 15.41 17.13
CA PRO A 695 -12.45 16.12 16.10
C PRO A 695 -12.52 15.46 14.70
N HIS A 696 -13.49 15.92 13.89
CA HIS A 696 -13.45 15.78 12.42
C HIS A 696 -12.77 16.99 11.76
N ARG A 697 -12.04 16.79 10.64
CA ARG A 697 -12.02 17.71 9.48
C ARG A 697 -11.23 17.16 8.28
N TRP A 698 -11.92 16.91 7.17
CA TRP A 698 -11.37 16.98 5.81
C TRP A 698 -12.24 17.93 4.98
N LYS A 699 -11.63 18.72 4.10
CA LYS A 699 -12.34 19.56 3.11
C LYS A 699 -12.48 18.77 1.81
N ARG A 700 -13.63 18.92 1.13
CA ARG A 700 -13.83 18.42 -0.24
C ARG A 700 -12.90 19.14 -1.22
N HIS A 701 -12.31 18.41 -2.15
CA HIS A 701 -12.15 18.78 -3.56
C HIS A 701 -12.33 17.51 -4.40
N PHE A 702 -12.64 17.72 -5.69
CA PHE A 702 -12.97 16.79 -6.77
C PHE A 702 -12.76 15.27 -6.57
N VAL A 703 -13.80 14.49 -6.94
CA VAL A 703 -13.77 13.03 -7.00
C VAL A 703 -13.71 12.57 -8.45
N THR A 704 -12.55 12.10 -8.90
CA THR A 704 -12.42 11.24 -10.09
C THR A 704 -12.78 9.80 -9.71
N VAL A 705 -13.47 9.08 -10.60
CA VAL A 705 -14.02 7.74 -10.30
C VAL A 705 -12.99 6.65 -10.61
N ALA A 706 -11.92 6.59 -9.82
CA ALA A 706 -11.04 5.43 -9.72
C ALA A 706 -11.57 4.48 -8.62
N THR A 707 -11.92 3.23 -8.96
CA THR A 707 -12.55 2.28 -8.03
C THR A 707 -11.55 1.58 -7.10
N ASN A 708 -10.80 2.37 -6.32
CA ASN A 708 -9.90 1.87 -5.29
C ASN A 708 -10.69 1.39 -4.06
N LYS A 709 -10.64 0.08 -3.79
CA LYS A 709 -11.29 -0.53 -2.62
C LYS A 709 -10.55 -0.22 -1.32
N CYS A 710 -11.26 -0.24 -0.20
CA CYS A 710 -10.69 0.00 1.11
C CYS A 710 -9.71 -1.12 1.54
N GLN A 711 -8.44 -0.77 1.80
CA GLN A 711 -7.36 -1.68 2.23
C GLN A 711 -7.53 -2.22 3.68
N ALA A 712 -8.71 -2.10 4.28
CA ALA A 712 -8.96 -2.47 5.68
C ALA A 712 -10.00 -3.60 5.89
N CYS A 713 -10.73 -4.03 4.85
CA CYS A 713 -11.81 -5.02 5.00
C CYS A 713 -12.01 -6.02 3.85
N LEU A 714 -11.66 -5.67 2.59
CA LEU A 714 -11.80 -6.48 1.36
C LEU A 714 -13.22 -6.99 0.98
N ASP A 715 -14.16 -7.10 1.91
CA ASP A 715 -15.53 -7.54 1.64
C ASP A 715 -16.35 -6.54 0.82
N GLY A 716 -17.13 -7.08 -0.12
CA GLY A 716 -18.32 -6.42 -0.66
C GLY A 716 -19.57 -7.05 -0.03
N LEU A 717 -20.62 -6.24 0.17
CA LEU A 717 -21.89 -6.72 0.72
C LEU A 717 -22.55 -7.79 -0.20
N PRO A 718 -23.34 -8.71 0.37
CA PRO A 718 -23.19 -10.13 0.05
C PRO A 718 -24.00 -10.63 -1.15
N SER A 719 -23.47 -11.67 -1.80
CA SER A 719 -24.28 -12.61 -2.59
C SER A 719 -24.84 -13.69 -1.67
N SER A 720 -26.16 -13.79 -1.54
CA SER A 720 -26.82 -14.78 -0.69
C SER A 720 -26.80 -16.17 -1.33
N ALA A 721 -26.15 -17.14 -0.69
CA ALA A 721 -26.20 -18.56 -1.06
C ALA A 721 -26.52 -19.44 0.16
N LEU A 722 -27.79 -19.80 0.25
CA LEU A 722 -28.39 -20.97 0.92
C LEU A 722 -27.49 -21.82 1.83
N LEU A 723 -27.83 -21.82 3.12
CA LEU A 723 -27.41 -22.84 4.08
C LEU A 723 -28.42 -23.99 4.03
N GLU A 724 -28.02 -25.18 3.58
CA GLU A 724 -28.87 -26.37 3.68
C GLU A 724 -29.04 -26.79 5.15
N GLN A 725 -30.28 -26.97 5.60
CA GLN A 725 -30.58 -27.83 6.74
C GLN A 725 -31.68 -28.82 6.38
N ARG A 726 -31.51 -30.06 6.88
CA ARG A 726 -32.43 -31.18 6.63
C ARG A 726 -33.73 -30.99 7.41
N GLY A 727 -34.85 -31.13 6.72
CA GLY A 727 -36.16 -31.42 7.32
C GLY A 727 -36.83 -32.57 6.54
N GLN A 728 -37.27 -33.62 7.24
CA GLN A 728 -38.03 -34.74 6.66
C GLN A 728 -39.42 -34.82 7.29
N HIS A 729 -40.43 -35.15 6.47
CA HIS A 729 -41.84 -35.39 6.84
C HIS A 729 -42.59 -34.14 7.40
N LEU A 730 -43.90 -33.92 7.18
CA LEU A 730 -45.01 -34.81 6.81
C LEU A 730 -45.97 -34.23 5.74
N TRP A 731 -46.44 -35.12 4.84
CA TRP A 731 -47.82 -35.39 4.37
C TRP A 731 -48.88 -34.27 4.13
N ALA A 732 -49.64 -34.50 3.03
CA ALA A 732 -51.02 -34.01 2.71
C ALA A 732 -51.19 -32.50 2.35
N SER A 733 -52.15 -32.08 1.53
CA SER A 733 -52.97 -32.75 0.48
C SER A 733 -53.76 -31.70 -0.33
N ASP A 734 -53.91 -31.90 -1.65
CA ASP A 734 -54.85 -31.18 -2.57
C ASP A 734 -54.68 -29.64 -2.71
N GLY A 735 -55.09 -28.96 -3.79
CA GLY A 735 -55.55 -29.42 -5.11
C GLY A 735 -56.14 -28.27 -5.97
N ILE A 736 -56.25 -28.49 -7.29
CA ILE A 736 -57.20 -27.85 -8.23
C ILE A 736 -57.00 -26.36 -8.68
N PHE A 737 -56.66 -26.20 -9.97
CA PHE A 737 -57.08 -25.17 -10.97
C PHE A 737 -56.90 -23.64 -10.74
N GLY A 738 -56.77 -22.91 -11.87
CA GLY A 738 -57.43 -21.60 -12.02
C GLY A 738 -56.58 -20.41 -12.51
N VAL A 739 -56.41 -20.26 -13.83
CA VAL A 739 -55.78 -19.06 -14.44
C VAL A 739 -56.78 -17.89 -14.50
N PHE A 740 -56.41 -16.69 -14.01
CA PHE A 740 -56.56 -15.33 -14.60
C PHE A 740 -56.35 -14.19 -13.54
N PRO A 741 -56.23 -12.88 -13.90
CA PRO A 741 -55.20 -12.02 -13.29
C PRO A 741 -55.74 -10.82 -12.47
N PRO A 742 -54.87 -10.09 -11.74
CA PRO A 742 -55.18 -8.77 -11.20
C PRO A 742 -55.20 -7.68 -12.31
N PRO A 743 -55.91 -6.54 -12.11
CA PRO A 743 -56.32 -5.67 -13.22
C PRO A 743 -55.85 -4.19 -13.10
N PHE A 744 -56.25 -3.38 -14.10
CA PHE A 744 -56.17 -1.90 -14.15
C PHE A 744 -54.78 -1.24 -14.11
N MET A 745 -54.23 -1.02 -15.31
CA MET A 745 -53.80 0.33 -15.70
C MET A 745 -54.94 0.97 -16.51
N ASP A 746 -55.17 2.28 -16.36
CA ASP A 746 -56.13 3.04 -17.16
C ASP A 746 -55.46 4.31 -17.73
N ARG A 747 -55.78 4.61 -19.00
CA ARG A 747 -55.46 5.84 -19.78
C ARG A 747 -54.03 6.42 -19.72
N MET A 748 -53.35 6.34 -20.85
CA MET A 748 -53.47 7.43 -21.85
C MET A 748 -53.58 6.85 -23.26
N ALA A 749 -54.16 7.63 -24.19
CA ALA A 749 -54.57 7.21 -25.53
C ALA A 749 -53.49 7.54 -26.59
N PRO A 750 -53.51 6.91 -27.79
CA PRO A 750 -52.37 6.89 -28.71
C PRO A 750 -52.37 8.05 -29.73
N LEU A 751 -51.27 8.13 -30.48
CA LEU A 751 -51.27 8.63 -31.86
C LEU A 751 -51.24 7.42 -32.80
N ASP A 752 -52.19 7.37 -33.74
CA ASP A 752 -52.39 6.24 -34.65
C ASP A 752 -51.33 6.14 -35.76
N GLY A 753 -51.14 4.93 -36.30
CA GLY A 753 -50.62 4.77 -37.66
C GLY A 753 -49.65 3.62 -37.93
N LEU A 754 -50.09 2.35 -37.80
CA LEU A 754 -49.99 1.32 -38.85
C LEU A 754 -50.50 -0.06 -38.37
N THR A 755 -51.00 -0.87 -39.30
CA THR A 755 -51.63 -2.17 -39.03
C THR A 755 -50.63 -3.32 -38.86
N PRO A 756 -50.86 -4.29 -37.95
CA PRO A 756 -49.97 -5.42 -37.76
C PRO A 756 -50.05 -6.42 -38.92
N GLY A 757 -48.93 -6.68 -39.60
CA GLY A 757 -48.89 -7.54 -40.79
C GLY A 757 -47.50 -8.09 -41.11
N HIS A 758 -47.22 -9.28 -40.59
CA HIS A 758 -46.12 -10.19 -40.95
C HIS A 758 -44.69 -9.89 -40.48
N GLU A 759 -43.98 -11.03 -40.35
CA GLU A 759 -42.55 -11.25 -40.13
C GLU A 759 -41.93 -10.73 -38.81
N GLY A 760 -41.00 -11.54 -38.27
CA GLY A 760 -40.42 -11.30 -36.96
C GLY A 760 -39.51 -10.08 -37.00
N ALA A 761 -39.70 -9.15 -36.06
CA ALA A 761 -38.91 -7.92 -35.98
C ALA A 761 -37.42 -8.25 -35.92
N VAL A 762 -36.72 -8.02 -37.05
CA VAL A 762 -35.29 -8.27 -37.15
C VAL A 762 -34.60 -7.33 -36.16
N PRO A 763 -33.83 -7.85 -35.19
CA PRO A 763 -33.18 -7.01 -34.19
C PRO A 763 -32.26 -5.98 -34.87
N PHE A 764 -32.48 -4.71 -34.55
CA PHE A 764 -31.74 -3.55 -35.08
C PHE A 764 -30.21 -3.75 -35.08
N LEU A 765 -29.71 -4.47 -34.08
CA LEU A 765 -28.34 -4.95 -34.02
C LEU A 765 -28.32 -6.34 -33.35
N THR A 766 -27.51 -7.25 -33.89
CA THR A 766 -27.15 -8.53 -33.25
C THR A 766 -25.64 -8.62 -33.18
N ILE A 767 -25.11 -9.06 -32.03
CA ILE A 767 -23.69 -9.34 -31.82
C ILE A 767 -23.61 -10.71 -31.15
N ASP A 768 -22.83 -11.63 -31.72
CA ASP A 768 -22.48 -12.91 -31.09
C ASP A 768 -21.33 -12.64 -30.10
N LEU A 769 -21.65 -12.60 -28.81
CA LEU A 769 -20.66 -12.22 -27.79
C LEU A 769 -19.50 -13.22 -27.65
N ASP A 770 -19.63 -14.47 -28.12
CA ASP A 770 -18.58 -15.49 -28.07
C ASP A 770 -17.76 -15.56 -29.38
N ARG A 771 -18.33 -15.18 -30.53
CA ARG A 771 -17.65 -15.23 -31.86
C ARG A 771 -17.13 -13.88 -32.36
N ASP A 772 -17.88 -12.80 -32.14
CA ASP A 772 -17.52 -11.49 -32.69
C ASP A 772 -16.33 -10.88 -31.94
N HIS A 773 -15.55 -10.09 -32.65
CA HIS A 773 -14.41 -9.36 -32.10
C HIS A 773 -14.90 -8.02 -31.56
N TRP A 774 -15.06 -7.95 -30.24
CA TRP A 774 -15.58 -6.76 -29.54
C TRP A 774 -14.86 -6.58 -28.20
N ARG A 775 -14.62 -5.34 -27.76
CA ARG A 775 -13.95 -5.01 -26.48
C ARG A 775 -14.72 -3.95 -25.71
N ILE A 776 -14.75 -4.05 -24.38
CA ILE A 776 -15.28 -2.97 -23.52
C ILE A 776 -14.21 -1.89 -23.40
N TYR A 777 -14.53 -0.67 -23.79
CA TYR A 777 -13.71 0.49 -23.45
C TYR A 777 -14.17 1.02 -22.09
N ASN A 778 -13.25 1.04 -21.12
CA ASN A 778 -13.58 1.31 -19.72
C ASN A 778 -13.59 2.81 -19.35
N GLN A 779 -13.36 3.69 -20.33
CA GLN A 779 -13.51 5.13 -20.21
C GLN A 779 -14.66 5.61 -21.08
N THR A 780 -15.33 6.65 -20.60
CA THR A 780 -16.23 7.47 -21.42
C THR A 780 -15.46 8.69 -21.88
N THR A 781 -15.52 9.02 -23.17
CA THR A 781 -14.78 10.13 -23.78
C THR A 781 -14.87 11.43 -22.98
N GLU A 782 -13.72 12.11 -22.75
CA GLU A 782 -13.69 13.45 -22.14
C GLU A 782 -14.55 14.46 -22.94
N LYS A 783 -14.58 14.27 -24.26
CA LYS A 783 -15.46 14.99 -25.17
C LYS A 783 -16.90 14.49 -24.96
N PRO A 784 -17.88 15.37 -24.66
CA PRO A 784 -19.27 14.97 -24.61
C PRO A 784 -19.71 14.43 -25.97
N LEU A 785 -20.46 13.34 -25.97
CA LEU A 785 -21.03 12.76 -27.19
C LEU A 785 -22.34 13.49 -27.54
N ASP A 786 -22.48 13.88 -28.81
CA ASP A 786 -23.69 14.54 -29.29
C ASP A 786 -24.93 13.67 -29.03
N GLY A 787 -25.92 14.25 -28.35
CA GLY A 787 -27.16 13.57 -27.93
C GLY A 787 -27.14 12.96 -26.53
N VAL A 788 -25.99 12.87 -25.83
CA VAL A 788 -25.91 12.38 -24.44
C VAL A 788 -25.73 13.55 -23.47
N ARG A 789 -26.55 13.63 -22.41
CA ARG A 789 -26.38 14.69 -21.39
C ARG A 789 -25.12 14.45 -20.56
N ARG A 790 -24.48 15.53 -20.08
CA ARG A 790 -23.26 15.44 -19.26
C ARG A 790 -23.45 14.57 -18.00
N GLU A 791 -24.63 14.60 -17.39
CA GLU A 791 -25.01 13.74 -16.26
C GLU A 791 -25.11 12.25 -16.66
N GLU A 792 -25.66 11.99 -17.85
CA GLU A 792 -25.92 10.66 -18.42
C GLU A 792 -24.65 10.00 -18.99
N MET A 793 -23.60 10.76 -19.30
CA MET A 793 -22.28 10.21 -19.66
C MET A 793 -21.81 9.14 -18.65
N SER A 794 -22.10 9.35 -17.36
CA SER A 794 -21.78 8.38 -16.29
C SER A 794 -22.42 6.99 -16.49
N LEU A 795 -23.52 6.90 -17.25
CA LEU A 795 -24.31 5.71 -17.52
C LEU A 795 -23.95 5.02 -18.85
N LEU A 796 -23.05 5.60 -19.64
CA LEU A 796 -22.65 5.08 -20.95
C LEU A 796 -21.71 3.88 -20.84
N ILE A 797 -21.82 2.93 -21.76
CA ILE A 797 -20.89 1.82 -21.98
C ILE A 797 -20.40 1.92 -23.42
N GLU A 798 -19.09 1.85 -23.63
CA GLU A 798 -18.45 1.86 -24.95
C GLU A 798 -18.00 0.44 -25.33
N LEU A 799 -18.43 -0.03 -26.51
CA LEU A 799 -18.04 -1.32 -27.08
C LEU A 799 -17.36 -1.10 -28.43
N LYS A 800 -16.04 -1.32 -28.48
CA LYS A 800 -15.26 -1.23 -29.71
C LYS A 800 -15.39 -2.53 -30.52
N MET A 801 -15.93 -2.42 -31.73
CA MET A 801 -15.94 -3.44 -32.77
C MET A 801 -14.74 -3.21 -33.72
N PRO A 802 -14.48 -4.04 -34.76
CA PRO A 802 -13.33 -3.85 -35.64
C PRO A 802 -13.46 -2.59 -36.51
N ASP A 803 -14.67 -2.32 -37.02
CA ASP A 803 -14.95 -1.27 -38.00
C ASP A 803 -15.72 -0.06 -37.44
N TYR A 804 -16.24 -0.16 -36.21
CA TYR A 804 -17.05 0.88 -35.56
C TYR A 804 -17.01 0.79 -34.03
N ILE A 805 -17.52 1.82 -33.36
CA ILE A 805 -17.70 1.85 -31.90
C ILE A 805 -19.21 1.93 -31.61
N LEU A 806 -19.70 1.03 -30.77
CA LEU A 806 -21.08 0.97 -30.31
C LEU A 806 -21.19 1.61 -28.93
N PHE A 807 -22.06 2.61 -28.82
CA PHE A 807 -22.36 3.32 -27.58
C PHE A 807 -23.69 2.84 -26.99
N MET A 808 -23.65 2.24 -25.80
CA MET A 808 -24.82 1.72 -25.08
C MET A 808 -25.10 2.59 -23.85
N LEU A 809 -26.16 3.40 -23.87
CA LEU A 809 -26.60 4.18 -22.71
C LEU A 809 -27.48 3.33 -21.79
N ALA A 810 -27.06 3.11 -20.54
CA ALA A 810 -27.86 2.39 -19.55
C ALA A 810 -28.88 3.32 -18.86
N PRO A 811 -30.09 2.84 -18.52
CA PRO A 811 -31.10 3.68 -17.86
C PRO A 811 -30.80 3.98 -16.38
N THR A 812 -29.89 3.24 -15.74
CA THR A 812 -29.45 3.46 -14.34
C THR A 812 -28.01 2.98 -14.12
N VAL A 813 -27.35 3.47 -13.06
CA VAL A 813 -26.01 2.99 -12.65
C VAL A 813 -26.01 1.47 -12.39
N GLN A 814 -27.08 0.95 -11.79
CA GLN A 814 -27.23 -0.49 -11.54
C GLN A 814 -27.38 -1.29 -12.85
N ALA A 815 -28.09 -0.74 -13.85
CA ALA A 815 -28.17 -1.36 -15.17
C ALA A 815 -26.81 -1.35 -15.89
N LYS A 816 -26.05 -0.24 -15.80
CA LYS A 816 -24.66 -0.19 -16.31
C LYS A 816 -23.78 -1.25 -15.66
N GLN A 817 -23.81 -1.36 -14.33
CA GLN A 817 -23.04 -2.37 -13.59
C GLN A 817 -23.38 -3.80 -14.03
N ARG A 818 -24.67 -4.14 -14.18
CA ARG A 818 -25.12 -5.46 -14.66
C ARG A 818 -24.66 -5.75 -16.09
N TRP A 819 -24.77 -4.78 -17.00
CA TRP A 819 -24.31 -4.93 -18.39
C TRP A 819 -22.79 -5.09 -18.46
N VAL A 820 -22.02 -4.23 -17.80
CA VAL A 820 -20.55 -4.34 -17.73
C VAL A 820 -20.13 -5.69 -17.13
N GLN A 821 -20.80 -6.18 -16.09
CA GLN A 821 -20.52 -7.50 -15.51
C GLN A 821 -20.84 -8.64 -16.49
N ALA A 822 -21.98 -8.60 -17.17
CA ALA A 822 -22.38 -9.62 -18.16
C ALA A 822 -21.40 -9.66 -19.34
N LEU A 823 -21.01 -8.49 -19.85
CA LEU A 823 -20.00 -8.35 -20.90
C LEU A 823 -18.64 -8.88 -20.42
N GLN A 824 -18.15 -8.46 -19.24
CA GLN A 824 -16.87 -8.96 -18.69
C GLN A 824 -16.87 -10.49 -18.50
N LEU A 825 -18.01 -11.10 -18.18
CA LEU A 825 -18.16 -12.56 -18.12
C LEU A 825 -18.10 -13.21 -19.51
N ALA A 826 -18.72 -12.61 -20.53
CA ALA A 826 -18.62 -13.06 -21.92
C ALA A 826 -17.19 -12.93 -22.46
N THR A 827 -16.48 -11.82 -22.19
CA THR A 827 -15.06 -11.68 -22.52
C THR A 827 -14.21 -12.79 -21.91
N SER A 828 -14.41 -13.11 -20.61
CA SER A 828 -13.72 -14.23 -19.96
C SER A 828 -14.05 -15.58 -20.61
N ARG A 829 -15.31 -15.82 -21.02
CA ARG A 829 -15.68 -17.02 -21.77
C ARG A 829 -14.94 -17.10 -23.10
N ARG A 830 -14.99 -16.06 -23.94
CA ARG A 830 -14.30 -16.00 -25.24
C ARG A 830 -12.80 -16.29 -25.09
N VAL A 831 -12.13 -15.63 -24.14
CA VAL A 831 -10.70 -15.80 -23.85
C VAL A 831 -10.37 -17.25 -23.41
N PHE A 832 -11.24 -17.91 -22.64
CA PHE A 832 -11.05 -19.32 -22.27
C PHE A 832 -11.53 -20.35 -23.32
N VAL A 833 -12.38 -19.96 -24.27
CA VAL A 833 -12.90 -20.84 -25.35
C VAL A 833 -12.01 -20.82 -26.59
N GLN A 834 -11.38 -19.68 -26.93
CA GLN A 834 -10.44 -19.56 -28.06
C GLN A 834 -9.08 -20.26 -27.84
N ARG A 835 -8.95 -21.09 -26.79
CA ARG A 835 -7.73 -21.85 -26.47
C ARG A 835 -7.38 -22.85 -27.57
N ARG A 836 -6.16 -22.73 -28.13
CA ARG A 836 -5.44 -23.86 -28.76
C ARG A 836 -4.65 -24.60 -27.67
N PRO A 837 -4.98 -25.85 -27.32
CA PRO A 837 -4.32 -26.58 -26.23
C PRO A 837 -3.02 -27.25 -26.72
N SER A 838 -1.96 -26.46 -26.95
CA SER A 838 -0.76 -26.99 -27.64
C SER A 838 0.62 -26.44 -27.24
N SER A 839 0.76 -25.51 -26.29
CA SER A 839 2.10 -25.05 -25.85
C SER A 839 2.16 -24.53 -24.40
N THR A 840 2.72 -25.33 -23.49
CA THR A 840 3.09 -24.90 -22.12
C THR A 840 4.44 -24.16 -22.17
N ILE A 841 4.40 -22.91 -22.66
CA ILE A 841 5.55 -22.07 -23.01
C ILE A 841 6.39 -21.69 -21.77
N VAL A 842 5.73 -21.59 -20.61
CA VAL A 842 6.29 -21.18 -19.32
C VAL A 842 5.92 -22.24 -18.29
N SER A 843 6.89 -22.70 -17.51
CA SER A 843 6.67 -23.62 -16.39
C SER A 843 6.13 -22.85 -15.19
N ASN A 844 5.17 -23.45 -14.47
CA ASN A 844 4.60 -22.88 -13.25
C ASN A 844 4.78 -23.86 -12.08
N ALA A 845 5.42 -23.42 -11.00
CA ALA A 845 5.68 -24.21 -9.82
C ALA A 845 5.08 -23.54 -8.58
N LEU A 846 4.16 -24.23 -7.90
CA LEU A 846 3.65 -23.80 -6.59
C LEU A 846 4.77 -23.96 -5.55
N LEU A 847 5.28 -22.85 -5.03
CA LEU A 847 6.29 -22.86 -3.96
C LEU A 847 5.65 -23.00 -2.59
N LEU A 848 4.63 -22.20 -2.31
CA LEU A 848 4.00 -22.11 -1.00
C LEU A 848 2.49 -22.02 -1.14
N ALA A 849 1.76 -22.77 -0.32
CA ALA A 849 0.33 -22.60 -0.10
C ALA A 849 0.08 -22.37 1.40
N LEU A 850 -0.78 -21.42 1.73
CA LEU A 850 -1.16 -21.05 3.09
C LEU A 850 -2.68 -21.04 3.20
N ASP A 851 -3.23 -22.06 3.86
CA ASP A 851 -4.68 -22.18 4.10
C ASP A 851 -5.11 -21.39 5.34
N LYS A 852 -6.37 -20.93 5.35
CA LYS A 852 -6.96 -20.22 6.50
C LYS A 852 -6.94 -21.05 7.79
N PRO A 853 -6.65 -20.45 8.97
CA PRO A 853 -6.39 -19.04 9.23
C PRO A 853 -4.88 -18.72 9.35
N ARG A 854 -4.04 -19.29 8.46
CA ARG A 854 -2.58 -19.03 8.37
C ARG A 854 -2.16 -18.43 7.04
N ASP A 855 -3.14 -18.03 6.23
CA ASP A 855 -2.98 -17.17 5.09
C ASP A 855 -2.32 -15.83 5.48
N LEU A 856 -1.54 -15.29 4.55
CA LEU A 856 -0.85 -14.00 4.70
C LEU A 856 -1.22 -13.13 3.50
N CYS A 857 -1.44 -11.83 3.72
CA CYS A 857 -1.65 -10.89 2.63
C CYS A 857 -0.28 -10.52 2.04
N ILE A 858 0.31 -11.43 1.26
CA ILE A 858 1.65 -11.28 0.66
C ILE A 858 1.65 -10.11 -0.34
N ASN A 859 2.49 -9.11 -0.08
CA ASN A 859 2.71 -7.97 -0.97
C ASN A 859 4.01 -8.14 -1.77
N CYS A 860 5.09 -8.61 -1.14
CA CYS A 860 6.41 -8.72 -1.78
C CYS A 860 7.22 -9.93 -1.28
N THR A 861 8.17 -10.41 -2.09
CA THR A 861 8.99 -11.59 -1.81
C THR A 861 10.41 -11.41 -2.32
N VAL A 862 11.40 -11.81 -1.52
CA VAL A 862 12.83 -11.72 -1.86
C VAL A 862 13.52 -13.03 -1.48
N ILE A 863 14.26 -13.64 -2.41
CA ILE A 863 15.07 -14.83 -2.11
C ILE A 863 16.47 -14.38 -1.69
N LEU A 864 16.98 -14.92 -0.59
CA LEU A 864 18.30 -14.64 -0.03
C LEU A 864 19.20 -15.86 -0.14
N ARG A 865 20.20 -15.79 -1.03
CA ARG A 865 21.32 -16.74 -1.17
C ARG A 865 20.87 -18.21 -1.20
N ASP A 866 19.79 -18.48 -1.92
CA ASP A 866 19.19 -19.81 -2.18
C ASP A 866 18.71 -20.58 -0.92
N GLU A 867 19.00 -20.12 0.30
CA GLU A 867 18.63 -20.75 1.56
C GLU A 867 17.26 -20.29 2.11
N TRP A 868 16.89 -19.03 1.87
CA TRP A 868 15.78 -18.34 2.54
C TRP A 868 14.90 -17.55 1.59
N LEU A 869 13.58 -17.74 1.69
CA LEU A 869 12.56 -16.88 1.08
C LEU A 869 12.03 -15.92 2.15
N LEU A 870 12.29 -14.62 1.98
CA LEU A 870 11.59 -13.55 2.71
C LEU A 870 10.23 -13.29 2.07
N ILE A 871 9.22 -13.13 2.92
CA ILE A 871 7.84 -12.87 2.54
C ILE A 871 7.39 -11.62 3.30
N GLY A 872 7.24 -10.51 2.57
CA GLY A 872 6.66 -9.27 3.08
C GLY A 872 5.14 -9.29 2.89
N ALA A 873 4.41 -9.17 4.00
CA ALA A 873 2.96 -9.22 4.02
C ALA A 873 2.36 -8.09 4.88
N GLN A 874 1.04 -7.90 4.79
CA GLN A 874 0.32 -6.93 5.62
C GLN A 874 0.47 -7.21 7.12
N GLU A 875 0.66 -8.48 7.50
CA GLU A 875 0.84 -8.92 8.88
C GLU A 875 2.26 -8.65 9.41
N GLY A 876 3.24 -8.38 8.54
CA GLY A 876 4.64 -8.12 8.89
C GLY A 876 5.65 -8.76 7.92
N LEU A 877 6.88 -8.92 8.37
CA LEU A 877 7.92 -9.66 7.64
C LEU A 877 7.97 -11.12 8.12
N PHE A 878 8.05 -12.06 7.20
CA PHE A 878 8.15 -13.50 7.46
C PHE A 878 9.34 -14.09 6.68
N ALA A 879 9.80 -15.26 7.11
CA ALA A 879 10.79 -16.06 6.40
C ALA A 879 10.43 -17.54 6.40
N THR A 880 10.86 -18.25 5.36
CA THR A 880 10.88 -19.71 5.30
C THR A 880 12.14 -20.20 4.59
N SER A 881 12.58 -21.43 4.90
CA SER A 881 13.81 -22.00 4.33
C SER A 881 13.51 -22.86 3.10
N MET A 882 14.29 -22.62 2.05
CA MET A 882 14.27 -23.35 0.77
C MET A 882 15.09 -24.65 0.81
N ALA A 883 16.00 -24.79 1.78
CA ALA A 883 17.16 -25.69 1.75
C ALA A 883 16.86 -27.22 1.79
N GLN A 884 15.59 -27.63 1.75
CA GLN A 884 15.18 -29.05 1.82
C GLN A 884 14.16 -29.46 0.74
N GLN A 885 13.95 -28.65 -0.30
CA GLN A 885 12.95 -28.83 -1.38
C GLN A 885 11.47 -28.90 -0.93
N GLN A 886 11.19 -29.12 0.35
CA GLN A 886 9.89 -28.84 0.97
C GLN A 886 9.99 -27.52 1.75
N LEU A 887 9.26 -26.51 1.28
CA LEU A 887 9.12 -25.23 1.97
C LEU A 887 8.38 -25.42 3.29
N ARG A 888 8.98 -24.94 4.39
CA ARG A 888 8.37 -24.99 5.72
C ARG A 888 7.31 -23.89 5.86
N ALA A 889 6.41 -24.05 6.83
CA ALA A 889 5.50 -22.97 7.21
C ALA A 889 6.32 -21.71 7.60
N PRO A 890 6.01 -20.51 7.07
CA PRO A 890 6.76 -19.30 7.38
C PRO A 890 6.69 -18.93 8.86
N PHE A 891 7.79 -18.43 9.41
CA PHE A 891 7.82 -17.80 10.73
C PHE A 891 7.94 -16.27 10.60
N GLN A 892 7.36 -15.55 11.56
CA GLN A 892 7.41 -14.10 11.59
C GLN A 892 8.76 -13.61 12.10
N ILE A 893 9.33 -12.58 11.46
CA ILE A 893 10.47 -11.81 11.97
C ILE A 893 9.92 -10.64 12.78
N ALA A 894 10.20 -10.62 14.07
CA ALA A 894 9.77 -9.55 14.97
C ALA A 894 10.47 -8.22 14.64
N GLY A 895 9.81 -7.11 14.97
CA GLY A 895 10.33 -5.74 14.79
C GLY A 895 9.92 -5.07 13.48
N VAL A 896 9.34 -5.80 12.52
CA VAL A 896 8.78 -5.25 11.27
C VAL A 896 7.25 -5.41 11.29
N SER A 897 6.53 -4.33 10.98
CA SER A 897 5.06 -4.35 10.85
C SER A 897 4.66 -3.79 9.48
N ARG A 898 3.70 -4.44 8.81
CA ARG A 898 3.20 -4.11 7.45
C ARG A 898 4.31 -3.90 6.42
N MET A 899 4.64 -4.93 5.66
CA MET A 899 5.68 -4.90 4.63
C MET A 899 5.02 -4.77 3.26
N TYR A 900 5.23 -3.66 2.54
CA TYR A 900 4.56 -3.41 1.24
C TYR A 900 5.48 -3.68 0.04
N TRP A 901 6.77 -3.32 0.16
CA TRP A 901 7.77 -3.46 -0.88
C TRP A 901 9.13 -3.75 -0.26
N MET A 902 9.92 -4.61 -0.90
CA MET A 902 11.31 -4.92 -0.53
C MET A 902 12.14 -5.12 -1.78
N GLU A 903 13.38 -4.66 -1.77
CA GLU A 903 14.35 -4.89 -2.86
C GLU A 903 15.74 -5.19 -2.28
N LEU A 904 16.40 -6.22 -2.80
CA LEU A 904 17.70 -6.69 -2.34
C LEU A 904 18.84 -5.96 -3.07
N LEU A 905 19.83 -5.48 -2.33
CA LEU A 905 21.06 -4.88 -2.88
C LEU A 905 22.29 -5.64 -2.36
N PRO A 906 22.64 -6.79 -3.00
CA PRO A 906 23.79 -7.60 -2.59
C PRO A 906 25.12 -6.84 -2.62
N GLU A 907 25.27 -5.87 -3.54
CA GLU A 907 26.47 -5.04 -3.70
C GLU A 907 26.76 -4.12 -2.50
N PHE A 908 25.76 -3.88 -1.65
CA PHE A 908 25.90 -3.07 -0.42
C PHE A 908 25.60 -3.86 0.86
N ASP A 909 25.36 -5.17 0.79
CA ASP A 909 24.87 -6.03 1.87
C ASP A 909 23.63 -5.43 2.59
N MET A 910 22.67 -4.92 1.81
CA MET A 910 21.45 -4.26 2.30
C MET A 910 20.17 -4.80 1.65
N LEU A 911 19.05 -4.67 2.37
CA LEU A 911 17.68 -4.86 1.90
C LEU A 911 16.92 -3.54 2.13
N LEU A 912 16.43 -2.92 1.05
CA LEU A 912 15.54 -1.75 1.12
C LEU A 912 14.09 -2.21 1.35
N ALA A 913 13.29 -1.36 2.00
CA ALA A 913 11.97 -1.73 2.53
C ALA A 913 11.03 -0.51 2.60
N ILE A 914 9.75 -0.66 2.18
CA ILE A 914 8.66 0.27 2.53
C ILE A 914 7.75 -0.41 3.55
N CYS A 915 7.61 0.19 4.73
CA CYS A 915 6.98 -0.48 5.88
C CYS A 915 6.20 0.43 6.84
N GLY A 916 5.49 -0.19 7.78
CA GLY A 916 4.78 0.48 8.88
C GLY A 916 3.39 1.03 8.51
N SER A 917 2.75 1.69 9.46
CA SER A 917 1.49 2.41 9.22
C SER A 917 1.66 3.60 8.28
N ALA A 918 2.77 4.34 8.43
CA ALA A 918 3.09 5.54 7.65
C ALA A 918 3.74 5.27 6.27
N ARG A 919 3.98 3.99 5.91
CA ARG A 919 4.71 3.59 4.69
C ARG A 919 6.07 4.31 4.55
N HIS A 920 6.91 4.23 5.58
CA HIS A 920 8.23 4.84 5.55
C HIS A 920 9.24 4.00 4.75
N LEU A 921 10.18 4.69 4.10
CA LEU A 921 11.38 4.05 3.54
C LEU A 921 12.36 3.71 4.65
N ALA A 922 12.78 2.45 4.70
CA ALA A 922 13.81 1.97 5.61
C ALA A 922 14.76 0.96 4.96
N VAL A 923 15.82 0.63 5.68
CA VAL A 923 16.84 -0.33 5.28
C VAL A 923 17.25 -1.25 6.44
N VAL A 924 17.65 -2.47 6.11
CA VAL A 924 18.31 -3.40 7.03
C VAL A 924 19.55 -3.99 6.36
N HIS A 925 20.68 -4.04 7.07
CA HIS A 925 21.86 -4.77 6.62
C HIS A 925 21.63 -6.29 6.68
N LEU A 926 22.05 -7.02 5.65
CA LEU A 926 21.82 -8.47 5.58
C LEU A 926 22.48 -9.21 6.75
N GLN A 927 23.55 -8.67 7.34
CA GLN A 927 24.11 -9.21 8.60
C GLN A 927 23.09 -9.31 9.76
N GLN A 928 22.11 -8.39 9.89
CA GLN A 928 21.05 -8.54 10.90
C GLN A 928 20.13 -9.71 10.56
N LEU A 929 19.71 -9.84 9.30
CA LEU A 929 18.85 -10.94 8.84
C LEU A 929 19.52 -12.31 9.04
N HIS A 930 20.80 -12.45 8.68
CA HIS A 930 21.56 -13.69 8.92
C HIS A 930 21.75 -14.01 10.42
N ARG A 931 21.76 -13.01 11.30
CA ARG A 931 21.75 -13.23 12.77
C ARG A 931 20.36 -13.64 13.25
N ALA A 932 19.31 -13.01 12.74
CA ALA A 932 17.93 -13.36 13.07
C ALA A 932 17.60 -14.81 12.67
N PHE A 933 17.93 -15.25 11.46
CA PHE A 933 17.70 -16.63 11.00
C PHE A 933 18.42 -17.71 11.83
N LYS A 934 19.46 -17.33 12.60
CA LYS A 934 20.22 -18.21 13.49
C LYS A 934 19.80 -18.12 14.96
N ALA A 935 18.82 -17.27 15.30
CA ALA A 935 18.30 -17.14 16.65
C ALA A 935 17.25 -18.21 16.94
N GLU A 936 17.55 -19.16 17.83
CA GLU A 936 16.64 -20.24 18.23
C GLU A 936 15.36 -19.76 18.94
N GLN A 937 15.35 -18.52 19.43
CA GLN A 937 14.20 -17.88 20.07
C GLN A 937 13.92 -16.50 19.47
N GLN A 938 12.75 -16.35 18.85
CA GLN A 938 12.20 -15.13 18.25
C GLN A 938 13.20 -14.32 17.36
N PRO A 939 13.35 -14.68 16.07
CA PRO A 939 14.11 -13.88 15.11
C PRO A 939 13.60 -12.43 15.08
N ARG A 940 14.47 -11.47 15.36
CA ARG A 940 14.13 -10.03 15.43
C ARG A 940 15.11 -9.19 14.63
N VAL A 941 14.57 -8.18 13.95
CA VAL A 941 15.29 -7.20 13.13
C VAL A 941 14.92 -5.78 13.56
N TYR A 942 15.83 -4.83 13.36
CA TYR A 942 15.56 -3.40 13.49
C TYR A 942 15.83 -2.70 12.16
N LEU A 943 14.83 -1.99 11.65
CA LEU A 943 14.89 -1.21 10.41
C LEU A 943 15.36 0.22 10.71
N THR A 944 16.23 0.74 9.85
CA THR A 944 16.71 2.13 9.92
C THR A 944 16.00 2.96 8.86
N ASN A 945 15.24 3.97 9.27
CA ASN A 945 14.56 4.87 8.33
C ASN A 945 15.57 5.68 7.50
N ILE A 946 15.33 5.78 6.19
CA ILE A 946 16.15 6.59 5.29
C ILE A 946 15.48 7.94 5.09
N ALA A 947 16.20 9.01 5.45
CA ALA A 947 15.80 10.42 5.25
C ALA A 947 14.41 10.82 5.78
N ASN A 948 13.79 10.00 6.63
CA ASN A 948 12.42 10.14 7.13
C ASN A 948 11.36 10.35 6.03
N ILE A 949 11.52 9.66 4.89
CA ILE A 949 10.51 9.66 3.83
C ILE A 949 9.35 8.76 4.26
N GLU A 950 8.13 9.29 4.18
CA GLU A 950 6.87 8.62 4.50
C GLU A 950 5.90 8.64 3.30
N GLN A 951 4.76 7.96 3.43
CA GLN A 951 3.69 7.88 2.42
C GLN A 951 4.10 7.26 1.08
N CYS A 952 5.22 6.54 1.03
CA CYS A 952 5.71 5.85 -0.16
C CYS A 952 4.66 4.84 -0.66
N HIS A 953 4.32 4.87 -1.96
CA HIS A 953 3.44 3.85 -2.56
C HIS A 953 4.07 3.08 -3.73
N ILE A 954 5.11 3.62 -4.38
CA ILE A 954 5.95 2.92 -5.35
C ILE A 954 7.41 3.17 -4.99
N ALA A 955 8.26 2.14 -5.08
CA ALA A 955 9.70 2.32 -5.16
C ALA A 955 10.29 1.41 -6.25
N VAL A 956 11.27 1.96 -6.97
CA VAL A 956 12.04 1.26 -8.01
C VAL A 956 13.51 1.64 -7.84
N VAL A 957 14.38 0.64 -7.73
CA VAL A 957 15.83 0.84 -7.77
C VAL A 957 16.29 0.81 -9.23
N SER A 958 17.26 1.63 -9.62
CA SER A 958 17.87 1.51 -10.95
C SER A 958 18.57 0.15 -11.12
N LYS A 959 18.75 -0.35 -12.34
CA LYS A 959 19.48 -1.62 -12.57
C LYS A 959 21.01 -1.44 -12.40
N PRO A 960 21.77 -2.50 -12.03
CA PRO A 960 23.24 -2.44 -11.98
C PRO A 960 23.91 -2.18 -13.33
N GLU A 961 23.37 -2.75 -14.41
CA GLU A 961 23.99 -2.68 -15.75
C GLU A 961 24.00 -1.26 -16.32
N HIS A 962 23.00 -0.46 -15.96
CA HIS A 962 22.88 0.93 -16.42
C HIS A 962 24.03 1.81 -15.92
N HIS A 963 24.50 1.62 -14.67
CA HIS A 963 25.50 2.50 -14.03
C HIS A 963 26.49 1.74 -13.15
N ARG A 964 27.77 1.75 -13.54
CA ARG A 964 28.84 1.07 -12.80
C ARG A 964 29.22 1.74 -11.47
N ASP A 965 29.06 3.06 -11.36
CA ASP A 965 29.59 3.87 -10.25
C ASP A 965 28.52 4.59 -9.40
N LYS A 966 27.23 4.49 -9.77
CA LYS A 966 26.12 5.19 -9.09
C LYS A 966 24.92 4.28 -8.96
N ARG A 967 24.18 4.40 -7.84
CA ARG A 967 22.92 3.67 -7.67
C ARG A 967 21.82 4.58 -7.16
N PHE A 968 20.67 4.54 -7.83
CA PHE A 968 19.53 5.39 -7.55
C PHE A 968 18.33 4.59 -7.05
N VAL A 969 17.51 5.22 -6.23
CA VAL A 969 16.17 4.74 -5.85
C VAL A 969 15.18 5.85 -6.19
N TYR A 970 14.16 5.50 -6.97
CA TYR A 970 13.05 6.37 -7.36
C TYR A 970 11.84 5.98 -6.52
N ILE A 971 11.24 6.93 -5.81
CA ILE A 971 10.15 6.67 -4.86
C ILE A 971 9.01 7.63 -5.13
N ALA A 972 7.82 7.09 -5.40
CA ALA A 972 6.61 7.90 -5.45
C ALA A 972 5.98 8.02 -4.05
N THR A 973 5.69 9.26 -3.70
CA THR A 973 4.70 9.65 -2.68
C THR A 973 3.45 10.17 -3.41
N ILE A 974 2.44 10.65 -2.68
CA ILE A 974 1.15 11.07 -3.25
C ILE A 974 1.30 12.26 -4.23
N ASP A 975 2.22 13.19 -3.97
CA ASP A 975 2.40 14.44 -4.75
C ASP A 975 3.81 14.65 -5.34
N GLU A 976 4.79 13.81 -5.02
CA GLU A 976 6.12 13.87 -5.61
C GLU A 976 6.86 12.52 -5.76
N ILE A 977 7.73 12.47 -6.77
CA ILE A 977 8.75 11.43 -6.96
C ILE A 977 10.07 11.93 -6.38
N ILE A 978 10.56 11.24 -5.35
CA ILE A 978 11.83 11.52 -4.67
C ILE A 978 12.92 10.61 -5.27
N ILE A 979 14.03 11.22 -5.67
CA ILE A 979 15.20 10.53 -6.21
C ILE A 979 16.28 10.51 -5.13
N LEU A 980 16.66 9.31 -4.69
CA LEU A 980 17.79 9.10 -3.78
C LEU A 980 19.00 8.54 -4.54
N HIS A 981 20.19 8.89 -4.10
CA HIS A 981 21.47 8.38 -4.59
C HIS A 981 22.27 7.74 -3.45
N TYR A 982 22.92 6.60 -3.71
CA TYR A 982 23.76 5.95 -2.72
C TYR A 982 25.10 6.69 -2.52
N VAL A 983 25.31 7.25 -1.33
CA VAL A 983 26.55 7.97 -0.99
C VAL A 983 27.53 6.99 -0.37
N VAL A 984 28.38 6.39 -1.21
CA VAL A 984 29.39 5.37 -0.81
C VAL A 984 30.23 5.79 0.39
N LYS A 985 30.61 7.07 0.51
CA LYS A 985 31.39 7.62 1.65
C LYS A 985 30.65 7.59 3.00
N LEU A 986 29.32 7.53 2.99
CA LEU A 986 28.45 7.56 4.18
C LEU A 986 27.71 6.23 4.41
N GLY A 987 27.70 5.33 3.44
CA GLY A 987 26.99 4.04 3.51
C GLY A 987 25.45 4.16 3.47
N VAL A 988 24.91 5.31 3.03
CA VAL A 988 23.46 5.59 3.05
C VAL A 988 22.95 6.15 1.73
N PHE A 989 21.66 5.95 1.48
CA PHE A 989 20.92 6.65 0.44
C PHE A 989 20.56 8.06 0.91
N SER A 990 20.86 9.07 0.09
CA SER A 990 20.53 10.46 0.35
C SER A 990 19.64 11.00 -0.77
N PRO A 991 18.54 11.73 -0.47
CA PRO A 991 17.78 12.47 -1.48
C PRO A 991 18.67 13.46 -2.23
N ILE A 992 18.52 13.50 -3.55
CA ILE A 992 19.24 14.45 -4.43
C ILE A 992 18.31 15.37 -5.21
N LYS A 993 17.05 14.96 -5.43
CA LYS A 993 16.07 15.68 -6.25
C LYS A 993 14.65 15.22 -5.92
N GLN A 994 13.70 16.13 -6.02
CA GLN A 994 12.26 15.88 -6.01
C GLN A 994 11.66 16.36 -7.33
N ILE A 995 10.65 15.64 -7.83
CA ILE A 995 9.82 15.98 -8.99
C ILE A 995 8.37 15.94 -8.51
N LYS A 996 7.64 17.06 -8.61
CA LYS A 996 6.21 17.07 -8.29
C LYS A 996 5.40 16.45 -9.42
N THR A 997 4.31 15.78 -9.08
CA THR A 997 3.34 15.23 -10.04
C THR A 997 1.96 15.82 -9.77
N GLU A 998 1.16 16.05 -10.82
CA GLU A 998 -0.19 16.63 -10.66
C GLU A 998 -1.22 15.58 -10.22
N GLU A 999 -1.08 14.35 -10.74
CA GLU A 999 -1.73 13.14 -10.20
C GLU A 999 -0.71 12.23 -9.49
N PRO A 1000 -1.13 11.34 -8.57
CA PRO A 1000 -0.24 10.37 -7.95
C PRO A 1000 0.34 9.40 -8.99
N CYS A 1001 1.66 9.25 -8.99
CA CYS A 1001 2.37 8.38 -9.95
C CYS A 1001 1.83 6.93 -9.94
N THR A 1002 1.46 6.40 -11.11
CA THR A 1002 0.88 5.06 -11.28
C THR A 1002 1.94 3.97 -11.48
N CYS A 1003 3.05 4.30 -12.14
CA CYS A 1003 4.15 3.36 -12.40
C CYS A 1003 5.50 4.08 -12.54
N ILE A 1004 6.60 3.39 -12.25
CA ILE A 1004 7.98 3.82 -12.55
C ILE A 1004 8.72 2.68 -13.25
N CYS A 1005 9.50 3.00 -14.30
CA CYS A 1005 10.41 2.11 -14.99
C CYS A 1005 11.82 2.72 -15.03
N SER A 1006 12.79 2.07 -14.38
CA SER A 1006 14.21 2.39 -14.59
C SER A 1006 14.59 2.17 -16.06
N THR A 1007 15.54 2.98 -16.55
CA THR A 1007 16.12 2.83 -17.89
C THR A 1007 17.62 3.13 -17.85
N SER A 1008 18.33 2.86 -18.95
CA SER A 1008 19.75 3.19 -19.13
C SER A 1008 20.08 4.71 -19.07
N SER A 1009 19.12 5.59 -19.39
CA SER A 1009 19.31 7.04 -19.54
C SER A 1009 18.46 7.90 -18.59
N GLY A 1010 17.70 7.27 -17.70
CA GLY A 1010 16.93 7.94 -16.65
C GLY A 1010 15.88 6.99 -16.07
N PHE A 1011 14.68 7.50 -15.86
CA PHE A 1011 13.50 6.66 -15.66
C PHE A 1011 12.28 7.23 -16.40
N ILE A 1012 11.37 6.35 -16.76
CA ILE A 1012 10.02 6.69 -17.22
C ILE A 1012 9.08 6.56 -16.03
N PHE A 1013 8.12 7.46 -15.87
CA PHE A 1013 7.02 7.32 -14.93
C PHE A 1013 5.68 7.63 -15.59
N GLY A 1014 4.60 7.08 -15.05
CA GLY A 1014 3.22 7.41 -15.42
C GLY A 1014 2.55 8.18 -14.28
N ALA A 1015 1.74 9.18 -14.62
CA ALA A 1015 0.85 9.89 -13.69
C ALA A 1015 -0.43 10.26 -14.46
N ASP A 1016 -0.59 11.54 -14.81
CA ASP A 1016 -1.52 12.02 -15.84
C ASP A 1016 -1.19 11.40 -17.22
N ASN A 1017 0.11 11.31 -17.54
CA ASN A 1017 0.66 10.76 -18.76
C ASN A 1017 2.06 10.18 -18.51
N PHE A 1018 2.64 9.52 -19.50
CA PHE A 1018 4.01 9.02 -19.45
C PHE A 1018 5.04 10.16 -19.60
N HIS A 1019 5.98 10.22 -18.67
CA HIS A 1019 7.03 11.23 -18.57
C HIS A 1019 8.40 10.57 -18.46
N PHE A 1020 9.42 11.14 -19.11
CA PHE A 1020 10.81 10.68 -19.04
C PHE A 1020 11.66 11.70 -18.26
N ALA A 1021 12.27 11.29 -17.16
CA ALA A 1021 13.23 12.08 -16.39
C ALA A 1021 14.66 11.60 -16.68
N ARG A 1022 15.43 12.35 -17.47
CA ARG A 1022 16.79 11.97 -17.93
C ARG A 1022 17.89 12.37 -16.95
N PHE A 1023 19.00 11.61 -16.95
CA PHE A 1023 20.21 11.99 -16.21
C PHE A 1023 20.91 13.22 -16.79
N GLU A 1024 20.82 13.42 -18.11
CA GLU A 1024 21.45 14.52 -18.86
C GLU A 1024 20.98 15.89 -18.33
N ASP A 1025 19.68 16.00 -18.10
CA ASP A 1025 19.03 17.19 -17.50
C ASP A 1025 19.18 17.27 -15.98
N ASN A 1026 19.95 16.37 -15.35
CA ASN A 1026 20.00 16.15 -13.89
C ASN A 1026 18.60 15.99 -13.26
N PHE A 1027 17.68 15.35 -13.99
CA PHE A 1027 16.25 15.25 -13.68
C PHE A 1027 15.56 16.59 -13.38
N THR A 1028 16.06 17.73 -13.90
CA THR A 1028 15.52 19.05 -13.55
C THR A 1028 14.13 19.30 -14.14
N MET A 1029 13.87 18.79 -15.36
CA MET A 1029 12.59 18.87 -16.07
C MET A 1029 12.25 17.51 -16.70
N PRO A 1030 11.23 16.78 -16.22
CA PRO A 1030 10.70 15.61 -16.93
C PRO A 1030 10.07 16.04 -18.27
N SER A 1031 10.35 15.31 -19.35
CA SER A 1031 9.69 15.54 -20.64
C SER A 1031 8.50 14.60 -20.83
N PRO A 1032 7.28 15.06 -21.16
CA PRO A 1032 6.19 14.17 -21.55
C PRO A 1032 6.55 13.38 -22.81
N LEU A 1033 6.23 12.09 -22.82
CA LEU A 1033 6.41 11.20 -23.97
C LEU A 1033 5.21 11.32 -24.91
N VAL A 1034 5.17 12.41 -25.67
CA VAL A 1034 4.12 12.67 -26.67
C VAL A 1034 4.29 11.68 -27.84
N VAL A 1035 3.41 10.68 -27.91
CA VAL A 1035 3.41 9.66 -28.96
C VAL A 1035 2.44 10.04 -30.08
N GLU A 1036 2.91 10.12 -31.32
CA GLU A 1036 2.09 10.42 -32.49
C GLU A 1036 0.94 9.42 -32.68
N ASN A 1037 -0.26 9.95 -32.96
CA ASN A 1037 -1.50 9.18 -33.13
C ASN A 1037 -1.75 8.19 -31.98
N CYS A 1038 -1.45 8.59 -30.75
CA CYS A 1038 -1.90 7.89 -29.55
C CYS A 1038 -3.33 8.34 -29.19
N PRO A 1039 -4.28 7.40 -29.00
CA PRO A 1039 -5.54 7.71 -28.32
C PRO A 1039 -5.27 8.21 -26.90
N PHE A 1040 -6.17 9.02 -26.36
CA PHE A 1040 -6.17 9.38 -24.94
C PHE A 1040 -6.61 8.16 -24.11
N ASP A 1041 -5.81 7.81 -23.10
CA ASP A 1041 -6.04 6.73 -22.14
C ASP A 1041 -5.09 6.95 -20.94
N PHE A 1042 -5.38 6.38 -19.77
CA PHE A 1042 -4.57 6.57 -18.56
C PHE A 1042 -3.40 5.57 -18.49
N PRO A 1043 -2.22 5.98 -17.99
CA PRO A 1043 -1.03 5.13 -17.93
C PRO A 1043 -1.11 4.09 -16.80
N VAL A 1044 -0.98 2.80 -17.16
CA VAL A 1044 -0.97 1.67 -16.22
C VAL A 1044 0.45 1.21 -15.91
N ALA A 1045 1.30 1.04 -16.93
CA ALA A 1045 2.68 0.61 -16.75
C ALA A 1045 3.60 1.09 -17.89
N ALA A 1046 4.84 1.43 -17.55
CA ALA A 1046 5.96 1.50 -18.49
C ALA A 1046 6.88 0.30 -18.25
N VAL A 1047 7.33 -0.35 -19.31
CA VAL A 1047 8.11 -1.61 -19.22
C VAL A 1047 9.25 -1.61 -20.24
N GLU A 1048 10.50 -1.73 -19.79
CA GLU A 1048 11.69 -1.84 -20.65
C GLU A 1048 11.75 -3.23 -21.32
N ILE A 1049 11.64 -3.25 -22.65
CA ILE A 1049 11.70 -4.46 -23.50
C ILE A 1049 13.13 -4.71 -24.00
N SER A 1050 13.86 -3.62 -24.29
CA SER A 1050 15.31 -3.57 -24.51
C SER A 1050 15.83 -2.15 -24.22
N ASP A 1051 17.15 -1.93 -24.20
CA ASP A 1051 17.84 -0.69 -23.80
C ASP A 1051 17.31 0.62 -24.42
N ASN A 1052 16.56 0.55 -25.53
CA ASN A 1052 15.88 1.67 -26.16
C ASN A 1052 14.52 1.28 -26.81
N GLU A 1053 13.85 0.24 -26.30
CA GLU A 1053 12.45 -0.06 -26.61
C GLU A 1053 11.66 -0.29 -25.32
N PHE A 1054 10.59 0.48 -25.14
CA PHE A 1054 9.72 0.48 -23.97
C PHE A 1054 8.28 0.22 -24.41
N LEU A 1055 7.60 -0.71 -23.75
CA LEU A 1055 6.15 -0.84 -23.85
C LEU A 1055 5.51 0.17 -22.89
N LEU A 1056 4.78 1.13 -23.44
CA LEU A 1056 3.85 1.98 -22.69
C LEU A 1056 2.48 1.30 -22.73
N ALA A 1057 1.95 0.94 -21.57
CA ALA A 1057 0.68 0.26 -21.42
C ALA A 1057 -0.34 1.16 -20.71
N PHE A 1058 -1.47 1.38 -21.37
CA PHE A 1058 -2.63 2.11 -20.90
C PHE A 1058 -3.77 1.13 -20.57
N HIS A 1059 -4.93 1.60 -20.12
CA HIS A 1059 -6.04 0.70 -19.71
C HIS A 1059 -6.57 -0.17 -20.86
N ASN A 1060 -6.67 0.33 -22.09
CA ASN A 1060 -7.32 -0.37 -23.20
C ASN A 1060 -6.33 -0.87 -24.28
N PHE A 1061 -5.11 -0.30 -24.34
CA PHE A 1061 -4.07 -0.69 -25.30
C PHE A 1061 -2.65 -0.47 -24.77
N GLY A 1062 -1.66 -1.01 -25.47
CA GLY A 1062 -0.24 -0.71 -25.28
C GLY A 1062 0.47 -0.46 -26.61
N LEU A 1063 1.58 0.27 -26.58
CA LEU A 1063 2.40 0.55 -27.76
C LEU A 1063 3.89 0.59 -27.40
N PHE A 1064 4.75 0.30 -28.38
CA PHE A 1064 6.19 0.25 -28.21
C PHE A 1064 6.81 1.57 -28.69
N VAL A 1065 7.67 2.18 -27.87
CA VAL A 1065 8.36 3.44 -28.16
C VAL A 1065 9.84 3.37 -27.81
N ASN A 1066 10.63 4.30 -28.34
CA ASN A 1066 11.99 4.55 -27.89
C ASN A 1066 12.05 5.65 -26.81
N SER A 1067 13.25 5.95 -26.31
CA SER A 1067 13.51 7.02 -25.31
C SER A 1067 13.15 8.46 -25.75
N GLN A 1068 12.73 8.66 -27.00
CA GLN A 1068 12.19 9.93 -27.53
C GLN A 1068 10.65 9.94 -27.65
N GLY A 1069 9.95 8.87 -27.25
CA GLY A 1069 8.49 8.72 -27.42
C GLY A 1069 8.05 8.37 -28.84
N LYS A 1070 8.99 8.17 -29.77
CA LYS A 1070 8.66 7.73 -31.14
C LYS A 1070 8.35 6.24 -31.14
N ARG A 1071 7.26 5.86 -31.82
CA ARG A 1071 6.85 4.47 -32.01
C ARG A 1071 7.99 3.64 -32.61
N THR A 1072 8.36 2.53 -31.99
CA THR A 1072 9.26 1.53 -32.58
C THR A 1072 8.48 0.52 -33.43
N ARG A 1073 7.21 0.25 -33.08
CA ARG A 1073 6.33 -0.68 -33.81
C ARG A 1073 5.05 0.00 -34.26
N ASN A 1074 4.64 -0.24 -35.50
CA ASN A 1074 3.52 0.44 -36.15
C ASN A 1074 2.13 0.06 -35.59
N LYS A 1075 2.01 -1.11 -34.95
CA LYS A 1075 0.75 -1.62 -34.38
C LYS A 1075 0.72 -1.46 -32.87
N ASN A 1076 -0.44 -1.11 -32.32
CA ASN A 1076 -0.73 -1.24 -30.89
C ASN A 1076 -0.95 -2.74 -30.55
N ILE A 1077 -0.79 -3.10 -29.27
CA ILE A 1077 -1.47 -4.25 -28.67
C ILE A 1077 -2.79 -3.73 -28.08
N GLU A 1078 -3.90 -4.43 -28.26
CA GLU A 1078 -5.15 -4.14 -27.55
C GLU A 1078 -5.40 -5.18 -26.47
N TRP A 1079 -5.85 -4.75 -25.29
CA TRP A 1079 -6.12 -5.64 -24.17
C TRP A 1079 -7.58 -6.10 -24.20
N GLU A 1080 -7.84 -7.38 -23.88
CA GLU A 1080 -9.21 -7.92 -23.86
C GLU A 1080 -10.01 -7.40 -22.66
N LYS A 1081 -9.32 -7.05 -21.57
CA LYS A 1081 -9.84 -6.39 -20.36
C LYS A 1081 -8.85 -5.33 -19.92
N VAL A 1082 -9.22 -4.47 -18.98
CA VAL A 1082 -8.25 -3.58 -18.32
C VAL A 1082 -7.26 -4.41 -17.46
N PRO A 1083 -5.95 -4.33 -17.74
CA PRO A 1083 -4.92 -4.95 -16.91
C PRO A 1083 -4.75 -4.23 -15.57
N LEU A 1084 -4.29 -4.96 -14.56
CA LEU A 1084 -3.98 -4.45 -13.22
C LEU A 1084 -2.47 -4.25 -13.00
N GLU A 1085 -1.65 -5.08 -13.65
CA GLU A 1085 -0.19 -5.08 -13.50
C GLU A 1085 0.45 -5.75 -14.73
N PHE A 1086 1.67 -5.30 -15.06
CA PHE A 1086 2.51 -5.88 -16.11
C PHE A 1086 3.88 -6.27 -15.55
N VAL A 1087 4.41 -7.41 -15.99
CA VAL A 1087 5.80 -7.81 -15.73
C VAL A 1087 6.40 -8.36 -17.00
N TYR A 1088 7.59 -7.90 -17.38
CA TYR A 1088 8.33 -8.45 -18.52
C TYR A 1088 9.56 -9.20 -18.05
N THR A 1089 9.81 -10.34 -18.68
CA THR A 1089 10.93 -11.24 -18.40
C THR A 1089 11.27 -11.94 -19.71
N SER A 1090 12.23 -11.38 -20.44
CA SER A 1090 12.45 -11.66 -21.86
C SER A 1090 12.48 -13.17 -22.18
N PRO A 1091 11.68 -13.65 -23.16
CA PRO A 1091 10.84 -12.91 -24.11
C PRO A 1091 9.36 -12.72 -23.69
N TYR A 1092 8.99 -12.97 -22.43
CA TYR A 1092 7.59 -13.05 -21.99
C TYR A 1092 7.09 -11.78 -21.30
N LEU A 1093 5.86 -11.37 -21.64
CA LEU A 1093 5.08 -10.36 -20.95
C LEU A 1093 3.94 -11.07 -20.19
N TYR A 1094 3.95 -10.90 -18.87
CA TYR A 1094 2.91 -11.32 -17.95
C TYR A 1094 1.94 -10.16 -17.74
N ILE A 1095 0.65 -10.41 -17.97
CA ILE A 1095 -0.43 -9.42 -17.88
C ILE A 1095 -1.43 -9.91 -16.83
N VAL A 1096 -1.53 -9.18 -15.72
CA VAL A 1096 -2.41 -9.52 -14.60
C VAL A 1096 -3.79 -8.92 -14.84
N TYR A 1097 -4.83 -9.75 -14.79
CA TYR A 1097 -6.22 -9.31 -14.70
C TYR A 1097 -6.86 -9.84 -13.41
N CYS A 1098 -8.03 -9.30 -13.04
CA CYS A 1098 -8.71 -9.67 -11.79
C CYS A 1098 -9.13 -11.17 -11.70
N GLU A 1099 -9.27 -11.86 -12.84
CA GLU A 1099 -9.79 -13.24 -12.94
C GLU A 1099 -8.80 -14.25 -13.56
N PHE A 1100 -7.67 -13.78 -14.11
CA PHE A 1100 -6.63 -14.60 -14.72
C PHE A 1100 -5.33 -13.82 -14.95
N LEU A 1101 -4.24 -14.57 -15.09
CA LEU A 1101 -2.94 -14.12 -15.56
C LEU A 1101 -2.77 -14.60 -17.01
N GLU A 1102 -2.59 -13.67 -17.94
CA GLU A 1102 -2.21 -13.98 -19.33
C GLU A 1102 -0.69 -13.86 -19.47
N VAL A 1103 -0.07 -14.79 -20.17
CA VAL A 1103 1.37 -14.79 -20.44
C VAL A 1103 1.55 -14.88 -21.95
N ILE A 1104 2.04 -13.81 -22.55
CA ILE A 1104 2.23 -13.71 -24.00
C ILE A 1104 3.71 -13.50 -24.32
N ARG A 1105 4.16 -14.02 -25.45
CA ARG A 1105 5.52 -13.78 -25.93
C ARG A 1105 5.59 -12.50 -26.75
N VAL A 1106 6.47 -11.58 -26.36
CA VAL A 1106 6.80 -10.39 -27.15
C VAL A 1106 7.61 -10.86 -28.37
N ALA A 1107 7.23 -10.39 -29.56
CA ALA A 1107 7.94 -10.78 -30.78
C ALA A 1107 9.31 -10.08 -30.85
N PRO A 1108 10.36 -10.70 -31.42
CA PRO A 1108 11.63 -10.04 -31.67
C PRO A 1108 11.48 -8.77 -32.52
N TYR A 1109 12.23 -7.73 -32.20
CA TYR A 1109 12.23 -6.50 -32.98
C TYR A 1109 13.12 -6.63 -34.23
N VAL A 1110 12.54 -6.40 -35.41
CA VAL A 1110 13.19 -6.47 -36.73
C VAL A 1110 13.01 -5.15 -37.52
N GLY A 1111 12.26 -4.18 -36.99
CA GLY A 1111 11.92 -2.91 -37.64
C GLY A 1111 10.48 -2.45 -37.37
N PRO A 1112 10.02 -1.32 -37.94
CA PRO A 1112 8.71 -0.73 -37.67
C PRO A 1112 7.51 -1.66 -37.90
N ASP A 1113 7.58 -2.52 -38.90
CA ASP A 1113 6.52 -3.48 -39.25
C ASP A 1113 6.64 -4.83 -38.54
N SER A 1114 7.48 -4.93 -37.49
CA SER A 1114 7.52 -6.10 -36.60
C SER A 1114 6.14 -6.39 -36.03
N SER A 1115 5.81 -7.67 -35.87
CA SER A 1115 4.72 -8.04 -34.97
C SER A 1115 5.01 -7.53 -33.55
N THR A 1116 3.96 -7.24 -32.80
CA THR A 1116 4.06 -6.83 -31.40
C THR A 1116 4.28 -8.06 -30.50
N ILE A 1117 3.44 -9.07 -30.70
CA ILE A 1117 3.39 -10.33 -29.96
C ILE A 1117 3.31 -11.50 -30.95
N THR A 1118 3.64 -12.71 -30.50
CA THR A 1118 3.41 -13.94 -31.28
C THR A 1118 2.07 -14.60 -30.87
N ASP A 1119 1.69 -15.66 -31.58
CA ASP A 1119 0.55 -16.52 -31.20
C ASP A 1119 0.80 -17.34 -29.91
N ASP A 1120 2.02 -17.27 -29.35
CA ASP A 1120 2.42 -17.98 -28.13
C ASP A 1120 1.76 -17.35 -26.89
N ARG A 1121 0.59 -17.85 -26.47
CA ARG A 1121 -0.15 -17.38 -25.29
C ARG A 1121 -0.50 -18.48 -24.30
N ASN A 1122 -0.39 -18.18 -23.00
CA ASN A 1122 -0.88 -18.99 -21.90
C ASN A 1122 -1.84 -18.20 -21.00
N LEU A 1123 -2.79 -18.91 -20.37
CA LEU A 1123 -3.86 -18.34 -19.55
C LEU A 1123 -4.02 -19.12 -18.24
N PHE A 1124 -3.39 -18.62 -17.18
CA PHE A 1124 -3.47 -19.19 -15.83
C PHE A 1124 -4.66 -18.59 -15.08
N LYS A 1125 -5.61 -19.43 -14.65
CA LYS A 1125 -6.87 -18.98 -14.04
C LYS A 1125 -6.70 -18.78 -12.54
N CYS A 1126 -6.59 -17.53 -12.11
CA CYS A 1126 -6.31 -17.11 -10.74
C CYS A 1126 -7.13 -15.87 -10.38
N ARG A 1127 -7.55 -15.73 -9.11
CA ARG A 1127 -8.14 -14.49 -8.60
C ARG A 1127 -7.08 -13.69 -7.86
N SER A 1128 -7.18 -12.36 -7.95
CA SER A 1128 -6.32 -11.42 -7.22
C SER A 1128 -4.84 -11.83 -7.25
N ALA A 1129 -4.31 -12.02 -8.46
CA ALA A 1129 -2.89 -12.23 -8.67
C ALA A 1129 -2.13 -10.91 -8.55
N HIS A 1130 -0.88 -10.96 -8.08
CA HIS A 1130 0.04 -9.82 -8.02
C HIS A 1130 1.50 -10.32 -8.02
N ARG A 1131 2.41 -9.64 -8.72
CA ARG A 1131 3.85 -9.96 -8.73
C ARG A 1131 4.51 -9.51 -7.44
N THR A 1132 4.96 -10.49 -6.66
CA THR A 1132 5.63 -10.24 -5.38
C THR A 1132 7.15 -10.08 -5.53
N GLY A 1133 7.76 -10.62 -6.59
CA GLY A 1133 9.21 -10.51 -6.80
C GLY A 1133 9.72 -11.34 -7.97
N HIS A 1134 11.02 -11.63 -7.95
CA HIS A 1134 11.72 -12.48 -8.94
C HIS A 1134 12.20 -13.79 -8.31
N GLY A 1135 12.48 -14.78 -9.15
CA GLY A 1135 13.14 -16.02 -8.74
C GLY A 1135 14.65 -15.86 -8.54
N LEU A 1136 15.39 -16.96 -8.69
CA LEU A 1136 16.85 -16.96 -8.64
C LEU A 1136 17.45 -16.60 -9.99
N ASN A 1137 16.81 -17.02 -11.08
CA ASN A 1137 17.18 -16.61 -12.43
C ASN A 1137 16.47 -15.29 -12.79
N SER A 1138 17.13 -14.42 -13.55
CA SER A 1138 16.53 -13.17 -14.04
C SER A 1138 15.36 -13.37 -15.01
N SER A 1139 15.13 -14.61 -15.47
CA SER A 1139 13.99 -15.06 -16.27
C SER A 1139 12.78 -15.53 -15.45
N GLU A 1140 12.88 -15.55 -14.12
CA GLU A 1140 11.84 -16.07 -13.21
C GLU A 1140 11.06 -14.95 -12.49
N VAL A 1141 9.75 -15.18 -12.29
CA VAL A 1141 8.84 -14.24 -11.61
C VAL A 1141 8.01 -14.97 -10.56
N LEU A 1142 7.82 -14.33 -9.40
CA LEU A 1142 6.94 -14.79 -8.33
C LEU A 1142 5.61 -14.03 -8.36
N PHE A 1143 4.50 -14.78 -8.42
CA PHE A 1143 3.14 -14.25 -8.28
C PHE A 1143 2.46 -14.84 -7.04
N ALA A 1144 1.95 -13.97 -6.16
CA ALA A 1144 0.96 -14.39 -5.18
C ALA A 1144 -0.42 -14.45 -5.83
N VAL A 1145 -1.23 -15.43 -5.43
CA VAL A 1145 -2.60 -15.66 -5.89
C VAL A 1145 -3.49 -15.86 -4.67
N SER A 1146 -4.49 -15.00 -4.50
CA SER A 1146 -5.37 -15.01 -3.32
C SER A 1146 -6.75 -15.57 -3.66
N SER A 1147 -7.12 -16.67 -2.99
CA SER A 1147 -8.47 -17.26 -3.07
C SER A 1147 -9.29 -16.96 -1.81
N VAL A 1148 -10.50 -17.53 -1.70
CA VAL A 1148 -11.36 -17.34 -0.53
C VAL A 1148 -10.78 -18.05 0.70
N ASP A 1149 -10.12 -19.20 0.51
CA ASP A 1149 -9.74 -20.12 1.59
C ASP A 1149 -8.22 -20.29 1.78
N ARG A 1150 -7.43 -19.94 0.75
CA ARG A 1150 -5.96 -20.04 0.76
C ARG A 1150 -5.26 -18.99 -0.10
N VAL A 1151 -4.01 -18.68 0.25
CA VAL A 1151 -3.08 -17.88 -0.56
C VAL A 1151 -1.97 -18.79 -1.09
N GLU A 1152 -1.66 -18.66 -2.38
CA GLU A 1152 -0.62 -19.42 -3.07
C GLU A 1152 0.47 -18.50 -3.59
N LEU A 1153 1.72 -18.99 -3.59
CA LEU A 1153 2.87 -18.33 -4.23
C LEU A 1153 3.39 -19.23 -5.36
N HIS A 1154 3.26 -18.77 -6.60
CA HIS A 1154 3.69 -19.48 -7.80
C HIS A 1154 4.94 -18.84 -8.40
N LEU A 1155 5.95 -19.67 -8.68
CA LEU A 1155 7.11 -19.32 -9.49
C LEU A 1155 6.81 -19.66 -10.95
N PHE A 1156 6.99 -18.68 -11.84
CA PHE A 1156 6.90 -18.84 -13.29
C PHE A 1156 8.30 -18.72 -13.91
N GLY A 1157 8.66 -19.64 -14.80
CA GLY A 1157 9.99 -19.73 -15.40
C GLY A 1157 9.97 -20.26 -16.85
N HIS A 1158 11.07 -20.10 -17.57
CA HIS A 1158 11.15 -20.51 -18.98
C HIS A 1158 11.47 -22.01 -19.11
N ALA A 1159 10.58 -22.75 -19.78
CA ALA A 1159 10.65 -24.22 -19.87
C ALA A 1159 11.96 -24.79 -20.48
N ASP A 1160 12.70 -24.02 -21.28
CA ASP A 1160 13.94 -24.49 -21.91
C ASP A 1160 15.18 -24.45 -20.98
N ALA A 1161 15.08 -23.81 -19.81
CA ALA A 1161 16.18 -23.73 -18.84
C ALA A 1161 16.63 -25.11 -18.33
N ASP A 1162 15.68 -26.03 -18.11
CA ASP A 1162 15.94 -27.40 -17.65
C ASP A 1162 16.77 -28.22 -18.65
N GLN A 1163 16.62 -27.95 -19.96
CA GLN A 1163 17.35 -28.69 -20.99
C GLN A 1163 18.85 -28.40 -20.95
N HIS A 1164 19.24 -27.15 -20.68
CA HIS A 1164 20.65 -26.75 -20.60
C HIS A 1164 21.34 -27.30 -19.34
N GLN A 1165 20.67 -27.35 -18.19
CA GLN A 1165 21.24 -28.00 -17.00
C GLN A 1165 21.51 -29.50 -17.23
N GLN A 1166 20.59 -30.22 -17.90
CA GLN A 1166 20.80 -31.64 -18.20
C GLN A 1166 21.95 -31.92 -19.17
N GLN A 1167 22.29 -31.00 -20.09
CA GLN A 1167 23.47 -31.14 -20.94
C GLN A 1167 24.79 -30.86 -20.20
N GLY A 1168 24.78 -29.95 -19.22
CA GLY A 1168 25.90 -29.76 -18.29
C GLY A 1168 26.23 -31.03 -17.50
N VAL A 1169 25.22 -31.66 -16.89
CA VAL A 1169 25.41 -32.91 -16.13
C VAL A 1169 25.90 -34.06 -17.01
N LYS A 1170 25.35 -34.23 -18.23
CA LYS A 1170 25.78 -35.28 -19.17
C LYS A 1170 27.21 -35.10 -19.71
N SER A 1171 27.69 -33.87 -19.86
CA SER A 1171 29.07 -33.59 -20.31
C SER A 1171 30.11 -33.79 -19.19
N ILE A 1172 29.77 -33.48 -17.93
CA ILE A 1172 30.62 -33.77 -16.76
C ILE A 1172 30.71 -35.29 -16.51
N LEU A 1173 29.59 -36.02 -16.60
CA LEU A 1173 29.58 -37.48 -16.43
C LEU A 1173 30.40 -38.20 -17.52
N LYS A 1174 30.33 -37.75 -18.79
CA LYS A 1174 31.15 -38.34 -19.86
C LYS A 1174 32.66 -38.09 -19.71
N ARG A 1175 33.09 -37.00 -19.07
CA ARG A 1175 34.53 -36.78 -18.80
C ARG A 1175 35.06 -37.70 -17.69
N LYS A 1176 34.27 -38.00 -16.66
CA LYS A 1176 34.71 -38.88 -15.54
C LYS A 1176 34.78 -40.38 -15.86
N MET A 1177 34.34 -40.84 -17.04
CA MET A 1177 34.41 -42.27 -17.42
C MET A 1177 35.62 -42.63 -18.29
N ASN A 1178 36.35 -41.67 -18.85
CA ASN A 1178 37.51 -41.96 -19.73
C ASN A 1178 38.87 -41.98 -18.99
N ASP A 1179 39.01 -41.31 -17.85
CA ASP A 1179 40.27 -41.26 -17.09
C ASP A 1179 40.46 -42.43 -16.11
N ALA A 1180 39.63 -43.49 -16.22
CA ALA A 1180 39.55 -44.59 -15.26
C ALA A 1180 40.11 -45.95 -15.77
N SER A 1181 40.93 -45.94 -16.82
CA SER A 1181 41.63 -47.12 -17.33
C SER A 1181 43.14 -46.86 -17.47
N VAL A 1182 43.96 -47.79 -16.99
CA VAL A 1182 45.43 -47.68 -16.75
C VAL A 1182 45.73 -46.83 -15.49
N HIS A 1183 46.11 -47.39 -14.33
CA HIS A 1183 46.99 -48.55 -14.08
C HIS A 1183 46.43 -49.59 -13.09
N HIS A 1184 46.92 -50.84 -13.20
CA HIS A 1184 46.86 -51.84 -12.13
C HIS A 1184 47.92 -51.57 -11.05
N SER A 1185 47.59 -51.86 -9.79
CA SER A 1185 48.56 -52.41 -8.84
C SER A 1185 47.88 -53.41 -7.89
N THR A 1186 48.50 -54.57 -7.72
CA THR A 1186 48.01 -55.63 -6.82
C THR A 1186 48.76 -55.59 -5.49
N SER A 1187 48.07 -55.25 -4.40
CA SER A 1187 48.30 -55.90 -3.10
C SER A 1187 47.07 -55.78 -2.20
N LYS A 1188 47.00 -56.60 -1.14
CA LYS A 1188 45.80 -56.79 -0.31
C LYS A 1188 46.13 -56.80 1.19
N ARG A 1189 45.36 -56.01 1.96
CA ARG A 1189 44.87 -56.32 3.34
C ARG A 1189 45.97 -56.47 4.43
N LYS A 1190 45.68 -56.43 5.73
CA LYS A 1190 44.43 -56.67 6.49
C LYS A 1190 44.24 -55.67 7.64
N TYR A 1191 42.98 -55.66 8.12
CA TYR A 1191 42.40 -54.91 9.23
C TYR A 1191 42.18 -53.43 8.92
#